data_AF-A0A2N2K4E2-F1
#
_entry.id   AF-A0A2N2K4E2-F1
#
_cell.length_a   1.000
_cell.length_b   1.000
_cell.length_c   1.000
_cell.angle_alpha   90.00
_cell.angle_beta   90.00
_cell.angle_gamma   90.00
#
_symmetry.space_group_name_H-M   'P 1'
#
loop_
_entity.id
_entity.type
_entity.pdbx_description
1 polymer ?
#
loop_
_entity_poly.entity_id
_entity_poly.type
_entity_poly.pdbx_seq_one_letter_code
_entity_poly.pdbx_strand_id
1 'polypeptide(L)'
;KSSLRSLRLCGEKSSLVFDLLLLAAIEAFMMVFLDVRYLFYDTVVTGGDTASWHGMAHHLLTELLPNGRLTGWDMGNFCGYPNFSFYFIPPFLLAVLPSYLFGLPLTITLKFAIASGVFLFPVMAWLGLRNMGYSFPAPVIGAAGSLLLLFNEFYTMFGGNVLSTNSGEFCYMFAFALFAWFIGSIYRGVKTGEGWIGNGILLGLIGLSHLFVFVPAVCLMIYLFLSRGRFGYLARVSFLGFGIMAFWILPLLAYRHPFTTPVYMIWQEFVSWRYTFMGVTVILLIIGPRTALAALGGIGKTASSGLWSWAVIGLAALSAFTLLYLGGTYVVHGKGLFDQGLTFTPLSASPIGADGAALLDPWIVPLSALLSLLVIGAGVRTRRSPSSFDRFCRIAGSLFFTGCVLFASLGLHYLLGRSIETAWLKEFVLNGPAMLVTHGFIALCTMWLVSRKGFRELSLAVGRDLGSERFSMLLGLGFGCVVLYYAAHYLQVPDIRFLPPLALVLVFILFAETLEPFLTRASGTSRFWTGLIITYGCILAVIFGTSNADQWFRYNNRGYEYTSGSRDFQAANLFLKTPDPLNSPRVGYEKCGLYASYGGDRVFESLPYFSGRQTMEGIHYASSWAARFMAFSQTVYSKEIKTPRSYILSRLNADALPAYMDLYNLSQLILMTPEAREAVEGSSHFKKEAEFGDIAIYRYKESDGRYVDVPRRMPLLYRGEDWVEDFYQWYREGRHLDLLMVPGSYVRDEEDRTVLATEAVNVEELGSLRSDLLDRRGLRVETRLEHHRIEFTTNKMGLPHLIKVSYYPNWKVQGANGVYPVSPHLMLVIPREPHVVLTYGSNPWEIIGFMITGATLFLLFFSSTWRLVSGFSRFRISHLFRISIFEIRISRAIAPVERFYSKHKPFIITIVLLLCAGLIAGGAINRNRTVRAYVNGHRFYQKAMDLKAQGREEAARPLFEKAIQTMSPVFDPAAIDDHQDVIHCMLFTAASHENLGQWSTAETLYRRIIEEYPFSRYAGEAYVKIGRIKRNEGKAEEAAGYFRKAMREDPWSLWAKYAGDELKQE
;
A
#
# COMPACT_ATOMS: atom_id res chain seq x y z
N LYS A 1 -24.30 15.60 -50.40
CA LYS A 1 -23.42 14.69 -49.62
C LYS A 1 -22.05 15.32 -49.24
N SER A 2 -21.44 16.20 -50.04
CA SER A 2 -20.17 16.88 -49.67
C SER A 2 -20.35 17.98 -48.59
N SER A 3 -21.42 18.78 -48.64
CA SER A 3 -21.67 19.83 -47.63
C SER A 3 -21.94 19.28 -46.22
N LEU A 4 -22.70 18.18 -46.11
CA LEU A 4 -22.93 17.44 -44.85
C LEU A 4 -21.64 16.84 -44.27
N ARG A 5 -20.67 16.46 -45.11
CA ARG A 5 -19.35 15.99 -44.69
C ARG A 5 -18.49 17.16 -44.18
N SER A 6 -18.54 18.31 -44.86
CA SER A 6 -17.82 19.53 -44.44
C SER A 6 -18.36 20.12 -43.13
N LEU A 7 -19.69 20.10 -42.91
CA LEU A 7 -20.33 20.56 -41.68
C LEU A 7 -20.04 19.64 -40.48
N ARG A 8 -19.99 18.31 -40.69
CA ARG A 8 -19.53 17.36 -39.66
C ARG A 8 -18.05 17.56 -39.30
N LEU A 9 -17.19 17.74 -40.31
CA LEU A 9 -15.76 18.01 -40.09
C LEU A 9 -15.52 19.34 -39.36
N CYS A 10 -16.33 20.36 -39.63
CA CYS A 10 -16.23 21.67 -38.95
C CYS A 10 -16.69 21.58 -37.48
N GLY A 11 -17.78 20.85 -37.20
CA GLY A 11 -18.27 20.61 -35.83
C GLY A 11 -17.38 19.68 -34.98
N GLU A 12 -16.68 18.73 -35.60
CA GLU A 12 -15.69 17.89 -34.90
C GLU A 12 -14.40 18.67 -34.58
N LYS A 13 -13.97 19.57 -35.47
CA LYS A 13 -12.83 20.45 -35.21
C LYS A 13 -13.10 21.44 -34.06
N SER A 14 -14.26 22.08 -34.03
CA SER A 14 -14.60 23.02 -32.95
C SER A 14 -14.73 22.34 -31.58
N SER A 15 -15.28 21.13 -31.54
CA SER A 15 -15.40 20.36 -30.28
C SER A 15 -14.05 19.91 -29.72
N LEU A 16 -13.09 19.53 -30.57
CA LEU A 16 -11.72 19.24 -30.13
C LEU A 16 -11.01 20.48 -29.57
N VAL A 17 -11.20 21.65 -30.19
CA VAL A 17 -10.62 22.91 -29.70
C VAL A 17 -11.14 23.23 -28.30
N PHE A 18 -12.45 23.08 -28.05
CA PHE A 18 -13.01 23.32 -26.73
C PHE A 18 -12.53 22.32 -25.67
N ASP A 19 -12.41 21.03 -26.02
CA ASP A 19 -11.78 20.03 -25.15
C ASP A 19 -10.36 20.47 -24.75
N LEU A 20 -9.53 20.86 -25.72
CA LEU A 20 -8.14 21.26 -25.49
C LEU A 20 -8.03 22.56 -24.68
N LEU A 21 -8.91 23.54 -24.91
CA LEU A 21 -8.95 24.79 -24.14
C LEU A 21 -9.27 24.53 -22.66
N LEU A 22 -10.30 23.74 -22.39
CA LEU A 22 -10.69 23.39 -21.02
C LEU A 22 -9.64 22.51 -20.33
N LEU A 23 -9.01 21.58 -21.08
CA LEU A 23 -7.90 20.78 -20.56
C LEU A 23 -6.67 21.64 -20.22
N ALA A 24 -6.32 22.59 -21.08
CA ALA A 24 -5.25 23.55 -20.80
C ALA A 24 -5.57 24.43 -19.58
N ALA A 25 -6.83 24.79 -19.37
CA ALA A 25 -7.27 25.51 -18.18
C ALA A 25 -7.12 24.66 -16.90
N ILE A 26 -7.39 23.35 -16.96
CA ILE A 26 -7.14 22.42 -15.86
C ILE A 26 -5.65 22.36 -15.53
N GLU A 27 -4.79 22.19 -16.53
CA GLU A 27 -3.33 22.14 -16.32
C GLU A 27 -2.79 23.46 -15.77
N ALA A 28 -3.21 24.60 -16.34
CA ALA A 28 -2.81 25.92 -15.85
C ALA A 28 -3.27 26.14 -14.39
N PHE A 29 -4.49 25.72 -14.05
CA PHE A 29 -4.96 25.76 -12.67
C PHE A 29 -4.07 24.94 -11.74
N MET A 30 -3.76 23.68 -12.08
CA MET A 30 -2.90 22.83 -11.24
C MET A 30 -1.50 23.43 -11.08
N MET A 31 -0.92 23.97 -12.16
CA MET A 31 0.41 24.58 -12.13
C MET A 31 0.47 25.80 -11.19
N VAL A 32 -0.58 26.62 -11.21
CA VAL A 32 -0.71 27.79 -10.32
C VAL A 32 -1.00 27.35 -8.88
N PHE A 33 -1.94 26.41 -8.70
CA PHE A 33 -2.39 25.97 -7.38
C PHE A 33 -1.27 25.29 -6.58
N LEU A 34 -0.50 24.40 -7.22
CA LEU A 34 0.63 23.71 -6.59
C LEU A 34 1.92 24.55 -6.59
N ASP A 35 1.94 25.71 -7.26
CA ASP A 35 3.13 26.53 -7.41
C ASP A 35 4.36 25.78 -7.98
N VAL A 36 4.30 25.46 -9.28
CA VAL A 36 5.35 24.69 -9.97
C VAL A 36 6.75 25.32 -9.94
N ARG A 37 6.90 26.58 -9.50
CA ARG A 37 8.21 27.23 -9.34
C ARG A 37 9.10 26.46 -8.38
N TYR A 38 8.55 25.81 -7.36
CA TYR A 38 9.31 24.98 -6.42
C TYR A 38 10.00 23.78 -7.07
N LEU A 39 9.52 23.31 -8.24
CA LEU A 39 10.17 22.21 -8.98
C LEU A 39 11.53 22.65 -9.56
N PHE A 40 11.74 23.95 -9.76
CA PHE A 40 12.97 24.50 -10.33
C PHE A 40 14.02 24.85 -9.28
N TYR A 41 13.70 24.71 -7.98
CA TYR A 41 14.70 24.95 -6.94
C TYR A 41 15.71 23.80 -6.93
N ASP A 42 16.99 24.15 -6.96
CA ASP A 42 18.09 23.20 -6.81
C ASP A 42 18.28 22.85 -5.32
N THR A 43 17.35 22.04 -4.82
CA THR A 43 17.29 21.62 -3.43
C THR A 43 16.86 20.17 -3.34
N VAL A 44 17.39 19.44 -2.36
CA VAL A 44 17.07 18.02 -2.19
C VAL A 44 15.66 17.88 -1.62
N VAL A 45 14.84 17.02 -2.25
CA VAL A 45 13.43 16.82 -1.87
C VAL A 45 13.28 16.28 -0.45
N THR A 46 12.25 16.74 0.27
CA THR A 46 11.93 16.36 1.65
C THR A 46 10.56 15.67 1.76
N GLY A 47 10.21 15.21 2.97
CA GLY A 47 8.87 14.74 3.32
C GLY A 47 8.65 13.24 3.09
N GLY A 48 8.03 12.56 4.06
CA GLY A 48 7.68 11.14 3.99
C GLY A 48 8.80 10.26 3.45
N ASP A 49 8.45 9.35 2.55
CA ASP A 49 9.40 8.49 1.83
C ASP A 49 10.20 9.25 0.76
N THR A 50 9.74 10.45 0.37
CA THR A 50 10.38 11.27 -0.67
C THR A 50 11.80 11.71 -0.31
N ALA A 51 12.04 11.95 0.98
CA ALA A 51 13.37 12.17 1.55
C ALA A 51 14.42 11.11 1.15
N SER A 52 14.00 9.85 1.02
CA SER A 52 14.88 8.71 0.74
C SER A 52 15.08 8.47 -0.76
N TRP A 53 14.21 9.00 -1.63
CA TRP A 53 14.28 8.76 -3.08
C TRP A 53 15.49 9.41 -3.75
N HIS A 54 16.01 10.51 -3.20
CA HIS A 54 17.16 11.20 -3.77
C HIS A 54 18.42 10.33 -3.72
N GLY A 55 18.69 9.68 -2.59
CA GLY A 55 19.85 8.78 -2.45
C GLY A 55 19.81 7.61 -3.43
N MET A 56 18.62 7.05 -3.68
CA MET A 56 18.46 5.97 -4.65
C MET A 56 18.60 6.43 -6.11
N ALA A 57 17.99 7.58 -6.46
CA ALA A 57 18.14 8.16 -7.78
C ALA A 57 19.62 8.51 -8.04
N HIS A 58 20.33 8.96 -7.01
CA HIS A 58 21.76 9.22 -7.05
C HIS A 58 22.55 7.93 -7.29
N HIS A 59 22.27 6.84 -6.58
CA HIS A 59 22.89 5.53 -6.83
C HIS A 59 22.65 5.02 -8.28
N LEU A 60 21.44 5.22 -8.82
CA LEU A 60 21.17 4.90 -10.23
C LEU A 60 22.04 5.74 -11.19
N LEU A 61 22.23 7.03 -10.89
CA LEU A 61 23.02 7.98 -11.68
C LEU A 61 24.52 7.69 -11.63
N THR A 62 25.07 7.44 -10.44
CA THR A 62 26.53 7.39 -10.20
C THR A 62 27.10 5.99 -10.24
N GLU A 63 26.33 4.97 -9.87
CA GLU A 63 26.82 3.60 -9.76
C GLU A 63 26.22 2.68 -10.83
N LEU A 64 24.91 2.70 -11.04
CA LEU A 64 24.27 1.71 -11.92
C LEU A 64 24.44 2.03 -13.41
N LEU A 65 24.00 3.21 -13.87
CA LEU A 65 24.05 3.57 -15.28
C LEU A 65 25.47 3.59 -15.86
N PRO A 66 26.50 4.14 -15.17
CA PRO A 66 27.87 4.12 -15.68
C PRO A 66 28.44 2.71 -15.85
N ASN A 67 27.96 1.75 -15.05
CA ASN A 67 28.32 0.34 -15.15
C ASN A 67 27.40 -0.46 -16.09
N GLY A 68 26.54 0.21 -16.87
CA GLY A 68 25.62 -0.44 -17.82
C GLY A 68 24.49 -1.24 -17.16
N ARG A 69 24.12 -0.90 -15.92
CA ARG A 69 23.13 -1.61 -15.12
C ARG A 69 21.88 -0.77 -14.87
N LEU A 70 20.73 -1.44 -14.74
CA LEU A 70 19.46 -0.86 -14.28
C LEU A 70 19.09 -1.30 -12.85
N THR A 71 19.73 -2.36 -12.36
CA THR A 71 19.58 -2.93 -11.03
C THR A 71 20.97 -3.30 -10.51
N GLY A 72 21.16 -3.32 -9.19
CA GLY A 72 22.46 -3.63 -8.62
C GLY A 72 22.48 -3.54 -7.11
N TRP A 73 23.66 -3.69 -6.51
CA TRP A 73 23.80 -3.73 -5.06
C TRP A 73 24.13 -2.37 -4.51
N ASP A 74 23.33 -1.90 -3.55
CA ASP A 74 23.57 -0.67 -2.81
C ASP A 74 23.93 -1.00 -1.37
N MET A 75 25.14 -0.62 -0.92
CA MET A 75 25.64 -0.84 0.44
C MET A 75 25.01 0.11 1.47
N GLY A 76 24.34 1.18 1.03
CA GLY A 76 23.98 2.33 1.86
C GLY A 76 23.02 2.03 3.02
N ASN A 77 22.02 1.17 2.80
CA ASN A 77 20.98 0.83 3.78
C ASN A 77 20.88 -0.69 3.98
N PHE A 78 20.25 -1.15 5.07
CA PHE A 78 19.91 -2.57 5.29
C PHE A 78 21.08 -3.56 5.23
N CYS A 79 22.29 -3.09 5.58
CA CYS A 79 23.55 -3.82 5.37
C CYS A 79 23.78 -4.25 3.92
N GLY A 80 23.18 -3.56 2.96
CA GLY A 80 23.19 -3.92 1.54
C GLY A 80 21.85 -4.46 1.05
N TYR A 81 21.40 -4.02 -0.12
CA TYR A 81 20.20 -4.55 -0.77
C TYR A 81 20.27 -4.44 -2.31
N PRO A 82 19.53 -5.28 -3.06
CA PRO A 82 19.51 -5.24 -4.52
C PRO A 82 18.57 -4.12 -5.02
N ASN A 83 19.11 -2.91 -5.12
CA ASN A 83 18.40 -1.73 -5.57
C ASN A 83 17.80 -1.94 -6.99
N PHE A 84 16.56 -1.51 -7.17
CA PHE A 84 15.70 -1.69 -8.36
C PHE A 84 15.37 -3.14 -8.78
N SER A 85 15.92 -4.19 -8.16
CA SER A 85 15.54 -5.58 -8.48
C SER A 85 14.11 -5.93 -8.07
N PHE A 86 13.62 -5.29 -7.00
CA PHE A 86 12.24 -5.45 -6.49
C PHE A 86 11.48 -4.12 -6.43
N TYR A 87 11.95 -3.11 -7.15
CA TYR A 87 11.35 -1.78 -7.20
C TYR A 87 11.27 -1.24 -8.63
N PHE A 88 10.57 -0.12 -8.80
CA PHE A 88 10.15 0.42 -10.10
C PHE A 88 11.23 1.25 -10.78
N ILE A 89 11.29 1.18 -12.12
CA ILE A 89 12.41 1.72 -12.90
C ILE A 89 12.04 2.98 -13.73
N PRO A 90 10.98 2.99 -14.57
CA PRO A 90 10.75 4.09 -15.52
C PRO A 90 10.61 5.48 -14.86
N PRO A 91 9.88 5.65 -13.74
CA PRO A 91 9.80 6.95 -13.06
C PRO A 91 11.17 7.47 -12.59
N PHE A 92 12.08 6.59 -12.13
CA PHE A 92 13.44 7.00 -11.78
C PHE A 92 14.30 7.28 -13.02
N LEU A 93 14.12 6.55 -14.12
CA LEU A 93 14.78 6.88 -15.38
C LEU A 93 14.33 8.24 -15.94
N LEU A 94 13.08 8.66 -15.72
CA LEU A 94 12.62 10.01 -16.07
C LEU A 94 13.38 11.11 -15.29
N ALA A 95 13.82 10.82 -14.07
CA ALA A 95 14.67 11.73 -13.29
C ALA A 95 16.13 11.66 -13.72
N VAL A 96 16.68 10.45 -13.86
CA VAL A 96 18.12 10.24 -14.00
C VAL A 96 18.61 10.46 -15.43
N LEU A 97 17.84 10.06 -16.46
CA LEU A 97 18.31 10.20 -17.85
C LEU A 97 18.57 11.65 -18.26
N PRO A 98 17.73 12.65 -17.92
CA PRO A 98 18.06 14.04 -18.24
C PRO A 98 19.32 14.54 -17.50
N SER A 99 19.54 14.08 -16.27
CA SER A 99 20.76 14.40 -15.51
C SER A 99 22.00 13.76 -16.14
N TYR A 100 21.92 12.48 -16.49
CA TYR A 100 23.01 11.73 -17.12
C TYR A 100 23.36 12.21 -18.53
N LEU A 101 22.35 12.51 -19.36
CA LEU A 101 22.56 12.87 -20.78
C LEU A 101 22.83 14.35 -21.00
N PHE A 102 22.28 15.24 -20.16
CA PHE A 102 22.34 16.69 -20.37
C PHE A 102 22.99 17.46 -19.21
N GLY A 103 23.41 16.78 -18.14
CA GLY A 103 24.04 17.42 -16.97
C GLY A 103 23.07 18.27 -16.14
N LEU A 104 21.77 18.04 -16.24
CA LEU A 104 20.77 18.76 -15.43
C LEU A 104 20.86 18.34 -13.95
N PRO A 105 20.63 19.24 -12.98
CA PRO A 105 20.65 18.88 -11.56
C PRO A 105 19.61 17.79 -11.24
N LEU A 106 20.07 16.70 -10.59
CA LEU A 106 19.20 15.57 -10.22
C LEU A 106 18.09 16.01 -9.26
N THR A 107 18.37 16.96 -8.39
CA THR A 107 17.42 17.63 -7.49
C THR A 107 16.20 18.19 -8.23
N ILE A 108 16.41 18.78 -9.41
CA ILE A 108 15.35 19.35 -10.25
C ILE A 108 14.66 18.24 -11.02
N THR A 109 15.41 17.39 -11.74
CA THR A 109 14.82 16.36 -12.60
C THR A 109 14.02 15.33 -11.81
N LEU A 110 14.41 15.01 -10.58
CA LEU A 110 13.66 14.15 -9.67
C LEU A 110 12.33 14.78 -9.25
N LYS A 111 12.28 16.09 -8.96
CA LYS A 111 11.02 16.80 -8.66
C LYS A 111 10.05 16.74 -9.84
N PHE A 112 10.55 16.95 -11.06
CA PHE A 112 9.75 16.79 -12.27
C PHE A 112 9.24 15.35 -12.45
N ALA A 113 10.09 14.35 -12.20
CA ALA A 113 9.68 12.95 -12.27
C ALA A 113 8.60 12.62 -11.23
N ILE A 114 8.74 13.09 -9.98
CA ILE A 114 7.74 12.95 -8.91
C ILE A 114 6.42 13.59 -9.32
N ALA A 115 6.45 14.82 -9.82
CA ALA A 115 5.26 15.57 -10.22
C ALA A 115 4.61 15.06 -11.51
N SER A 116 5.33 14.31 -12.36
CA SER A 116 4.87 13.95 -13.71
C SER A 116 3.52 13.23 -13.73
N GLY A 117 3.29 12.29 -12.81
CA GLY A 117 2.02 11.55 -12.74
C GLY A 117 0.82 12.45 -12.42
N VAL A 118 1.02 13.49 -11.59
CA VAL A 118 -0.02 14.46 -11.19
C VAL A 118 -0.52 15.23 -12.41
N PHE A 119 0.40 15.79 -13.21
CA PHE A 119 0.06 16.58 -14.40
C PHE A 119 -0.33 15.73 -15.61
N LEU A 120 0.15 14.48 -15.71
CA LEU A 120 -0.27 13.58 -16.80
C LEU A 120 -1.69 13.05 -16.63
N PHE A 121 -2.20 12.96 -15.40
CA PHE A 121 -3.41 12.21 -15.13
C PHE A 121 -4.68 12.78 -15.80
N PRO A 122 -5.00 14.09 -15.73
CA PRO A 122 -6.17 14.63 -16.43
C PRO A 122 -6.09 14.44 -17.95
N VAL A 123 -4.89 14.63 -18.53
CA VAL A 123 -4.63 14.42 -19.96
C VAL A 123 -4.85 12.96 -20.36
N MET A 124 -4.34 12.02 -19.56
CA MET A 124 -4.48 10.58 -19.84
C MET A 124 -5.92 10.08 -19.62
N ALA A 125 -6.64 10.66 -18.66
CA ALA A 125 -8.07 10.42 -18.48
C ALA A 125 -8.87 10.90 -19.70
N TRP A 126 -8.60 12.12 -20.19
CA TRP A 126 -9.20 12.64 -21.42
C TRP A 126 -8.91 11.72 -22.63
N LEU A 127 -7.64 11.32 -22.83
CA LEU A 127 -7.23 10.41 -23.90
C LEU A 127 -7.91 9.05 -23.80
N GLY A 128 -8.00 8.49 -22.59
CA GLY A 128 -8.71 7.24 -22.32
C GLY A 128 -10.17 7.31 -22.76
N LEU A 129 -10.90 8.33 -22.31
CA LEU A 129 -12.31 8.53 -22.66
C LEU A 129 -12.50 8.77 -24.18
N ARG A 130 -11.63 9.56 -24.81
CA ARG A 130 -11.63 9.75 -26.28
C ARG A 130 -11.43 8.41 -27.00
N ASN A 131 -10.50 7.58 -26.55
CA ASN A 131 -10.25 6.26 -27.13
C ASN A 131 -11.43 5.30 -26.95
N MET A 132 -12.22 5.44 -25.87
CA MET A 132 -13.48 4.71 -25.70
C MET A 132 -14.57 5.17 -26.69
N GLY A 133 -14.39 6.34 -27.31
CA GLY A 133 -15.29 6.95 -28.28
C GLY A 133 -16.36 7.83 -27.63
N TYR A 134 -16.12 8.37 -26.44
CA TYR A 134 -17.02 9.36 -25.85
C TYR A 134 -16.94 10.68 -26.62
N SER A 135 -18.10 11.30 -26.82
CA SER A 135 -18.24 12.57 -27.56
C SER A 135 -18.12 13.79 -26.63
N PHE A 136 -17.68 14.92 -27.18
CA PHE A 136 -17.69 16.19 -26.47
C PHE A 136 -19.07 16.49 -25.87
N PRO A 137 -19.16 16.88 -24.58
CA PRO A 137 -18.08 17.29 -23.67
C PRO A 137 -17.63 16.21 -22.66
N ALA A 138 -18.06 14.95 -22.81
CA ALA A 138 -17.82 13.92 -21.80
C ALA A 138 -16.34 13.65 -21.50
N PRO A 139 -15.41 13.62 -22.48
CA PRO A 139 -13.99 13.42 -22.18
C PRO A 139 -13.38 14.49 -21.27
N VAL A 140 -13.63 15.78 -21.52
CA VAL A 140 -13.07 16.86 -20.69
C VAL A 140 -13.76 16.97 -19.33
N ILE A 141 -15.06 16.65 -19.27
CA ILE A 141 -15.77 16.52 -17.98
C ILE A 141 -15.17 15.38 -17.14
N GLY A 142 -14.83 14.24 -17.75
CA GLY A 142 -14.15 13.15 -17.05
C GLY A 142 -12.73 13.52 -16.62
N ALA A 143 -12.00 14.31 -17.41
CA ALA A 143 -10.71 14.88 -17.01
C ALA A 143 -10.83 15.83 -15.83
N ALA A 144 -11.83 16.72 -15.81
CA ALA A 144 -12.12 17.57 -14.67
C ALA A 144 -12.51 16.75 -13.43
N GLY A 145 -13.32 15.70 -13.59
CA GLY A 145 -13.68 14.78 -12.52
C GLY A 145 -12.48 14.07 -11.89
N SER A 146 -11.40 13.87 -12.66
CA SER A 146 -10.14 13.30 -12.14
C SER A 146 -9.47 14.19 -11.09
N LEU A 147 -9.71 15.51 -11.09
CA LEU A 147 -9.23 16.43 -10.05
C LEU A 147 -9.78 16.06 -8.68
N LEU A 148 -11.03 15.60 -8.59
CA LEU A 148 -11.64 15.21 -7.33
C LEU A 148 -10.96 13.98 -6.69
N LEU A 149 -10.35 13.13 -7.52
CA LEU A 149 -9.52 12.03 -7.05
C LEU A 149 -8.11 12.52 -6.70
N LEU A 150 -7.51 13.30 -7.59
CA LEU A 150 -6.14 13.79 -7.49
C LEU A 150 -5.93 14.64 -6.23
N PHE A 151 -6.93 15.44 -5.86
CA PHE A 151 -6.92 16.36 -4.73
C PHE A 151 -7.72 15.82 -3.53
N ASN A 152 -8.00 14.52 -3.48
CA ASN A 152 -8.63 13.90 -2.33
C ASN A 152 -7.66 13.86 -1.13
N GLU A 153 -7.99 14.60 -0.07
CA GLU A 153 -7.18 14.68 1.16
C GLU A 153 -7.64 13.75 2.29
N PHE A 154 -8.65 12.90 2.08
CA PHE A 154 -9.11 11.98 3.13
C PHE A 154 -8.01 11.00 3.59
N TYR A 155 -6.99 10.74 2.75
CA TYR A 155 -5.90 9.82 3.05
C TYR A 155 -4.57 10.25 2.39
N THR A 156 -3.47 10.09 3.13
CA THR A 156 -2.12 10.48 2.73
C THR A 156 -1.32 9.36 2.04
N MET A 157 -1.73 8.08 2.14
CA MET A 157 -1.08 6.91 1.52
C MET A 157 -2.07 6.02 0.73
N PHE A 158 -2.99 6.65 0.01
CA PHE A 158 -4.05 5.99 -0.76
C PHE A 158 -3.55 5.50 -2.14
N GLY A 159 -2.59 6.21 -2.72
CA GLY A 159 -2.19 6.09 -4.12
C GLY A 159 -3.10 6.92 -5.04
N GLY A 160 -2.54 7.45 -6.12
CA GLY A 160 -3.32 8.15 -7.15
C GLY A 160 -3.78 9.56 -6.79
N ASN A 161 -3.22 10.19 -5.75
CA ASN A 161 -3.48 11.56 -5.35
C ASN A 161 -2.18 12.35 -5.04
N VAL A 162 -2.28 13.67 -4.88
CA VAL A 162 -1.13 14.57 -4.64
C VAL A 162 -0.45 14.28 -3.31
N LEU A 163 -1.22 14.03 -2.24
CA LEU A 163 -0.65 13.72 -0.92
C LEU A 163 0.20 12.46 -0.97
N SER A 164 -0.32 11.37 -1.52
CA SER A 164 0.40 10.11 -1.70
C SER A 164 1.60 10.24 -2.60
N THR A 165 1.52 11.05 -3.67
CA THR A 165 2.68 11.35 -4.52
C THR A 165 3.81 11.97 -3.70
N ASN A 166 3.49 12.98 -2.88
CA ASN A 166 4.43 13.67 -2.00
C ASN A 166 4.84 12.82 -0.78
N SER A 167 4.01 11.86 -0.34
CA SER A 167 4.41 10.85 0.65
C SER A 167 5.44 9.87 0.10
N GLY A 168 5.58 9.79 -1.24
CA GLY A 168 6.58 8.98 -1.94
C GLY A 168 6.03 7.95 -2.92
N GLU A 169 4.72 7.94 -3.18
CA GLU A 169 4.06 7.01 -4.09
C GLU A 169 4.01 7.51 -5.55
N PHE A 170 5.00 8.29 -5.97
CA PHE A 170 5.01 8.93 -7.29
C PHE A 170 5.08 7.91 -8.44
N CYS A 171 5.77 6.78 -8.24
CA CYS A 171 5.77 5.66 -9.19
C CYS A 171 4.36 5.12 -9.43
N TYR A 172 3.55 5.02 -8.37
CA TYR A 172 2.13 4.62 -8.46
C TYR A 172 1.36 5.65 -9.26
N MET A 173 1.49 6.94 -8.94
CA MET A 173 0.78 8.03 -9.62
C MET A 173 1.10 8.07 -11.12
N PHE A 174 2.36 7.88 -11.50
CA PHE A 174 2.79 7.81 -12.89
C PHE A 174 2.15 6.62 -13.63
N ALA A 175 2.23 5.42 -13.04
CA ALA A 175 1.58 4.23 -13.61
C ALA A 175 0.06 4.40 -13.70
N PHE A 176 -0.55 5.05 -12.71
CA PHE A 176 -1.98 5.30 -12.62
C PHE A 176 -2.48 6.28 -13.69
N ALA A 177 -1.69 7.30 -14.02
CA ALA A 177 -1.96 8.17 -15.17
C ALA A 177 -1.96 7.36 -16.48
N LEU A 178 -0.93 6.55 -16.73
CA LEU A 178 -0.87 5.68 -17.92
C LEU A 178 -2.03 4.66 -17.97
N PHE A 179 -2.44 4.16 -16.81
CA PHE A 179 -3.57 3.23 -16.70
C PHE A 179 -4.89 3.86 -17.16
N ALA A 180 -5.14 5.13 -16.84
CA ALA A 180 -6.32 5.86 -17.32
C ALA A 180 -6.39 5.88 -18.86
N TRP A 181 -5.25 6.09 -19.53
CA TRP A 181 -5.17 6.01 -20.99
C TRP A 181 -5.30 4.57 -21.51
N PHE A 182 -4.67 3.61 -20.84
CA PHE A 182 -4.72 2.19 -21.19
C PHE A 182 -6.15 1.66 -21.22
N ILE A 183 -7.01 2.01 -20.25
CA ILE A 183 -8.43 1.60 -20.21
C ILE A 183 -9.13 1.86 -21.55
N GLY A 184 -8.94 3.06 -22.10
CA GLY A 184 -9.55 3.42 -23.37
C GLY A 184 -8.85 2.84 -24.58
N SER A 185 -7.52 2.85 -24.57
CA SER A 185 -6.72 2.33 -25.69
C SER A 185 -6.93 0.83 -25.90
N ILE A 186 -7.02 0.04 -24.82
CA ILE A 186 -7.25 -1.40 -24.91
C ILE A 186 -8.69 -1.70 -25.34
N TYR A 187 -9.69 -0.94 -24.88
CA TYR A 187 -11.07 -1.06 -25.34
C TYR A 187 -11.18 -0.84 -26.85
N ARG A 188 -10.57 0.23 -27.36
CA ARG A 188 -10.52 0.51 -28.80
C ARG A 188 -9.81 -0.60 -29.57
N GLY A 189 -8.68 -1.05 -29.05
CA GLY A 189 -7.89 -2.10 -29.69
C GLY A 189 -8.63 -3.43 -29.75
N VAL A 190 -9.31 -3.83 -28.67
CA VAL A 190 -10.17 -5.02 -28.67
C VAL A 190 -11.34 -4.87 -29.62
N LYS A 191 -11.91 -3.67 -29.83
CA LYS A 191 -13.01 -3.45 -30.78
C LYS A 191 -12.54 -3.53 -32.24
N THR A 192 -11.44 -2.87 -32.55
CA THR A 192 -10.89 -2.71 -33.92
C THR A 192 -10.03 -3.89 -34.37
N GLY A 193 -9.38 -4.60 -33.43
CA GLY A 193 -8.33 -5.59 -33.74
C GLY A 193 -6.96 -4.96 -34.00
N GLU A 194 -6.82 -3.65 -33.84
CA GLU A 194 -5.62 -2.88 -34.19
C GLU A 194 -4.95 -2.27 -32.95
N GLY A 195 -3.71 -1.77 -33.11
CA GLY A 195 -3.01 -1.04 -32.03
C GLY A 195 -2.47 -1.91 -30.89
N TRP A 196 -2.28 -3.22 -31.10
CA TRP A 196 -1.74 -4.13 -30.08
C TRP A 196 -0.31 -3.75 -29.63
N ILE A 197 0.50 -3.16 -30.52
CA ILE A 197 1.87 -2.72 -30.18
C ILE A 197 1.84 -1.62 -29.13
N GLY A 198 1.09 -0.54 -29.38
CA GLY A 198 0.98 0.57 -28.43
C GLY A 198 0.39 0.14 -27.09
N ASN A 199 -0.63 -0.74 -27.12
CA ASN A 199 -1.20 -1.30 -25.89
C ASN A 199 -0.22 -2.22 -25.14
N GLY A 200 0.61 -3.00 -25.83
CA GLY A 200 1.63 -3.84 -25.19
C GLY A 200 2.75 -3.00 -24.56
N ILE A 201 3.17 -1.92 -25.22
CA ILE A 201 4.12 -0.94 -24.66
C ILE A 201 3.52 -0.28 -23.40
N LEU A 202 2.28 0.18 -23.47
CA LEU A 202 1.59 0.76 -22.31
C LEU A 202 1.49 -0.21 -21.15
N LEU A 203 1.11 -1.46 -21.41
CA LEU A 203 1.05 -2.51 -20.39
C LEU A 203 2.43 -2.75 -19.75
N GLY A 204 3.49 -2.82 -20.56
CA GLY A 204 4.86 -2.99 -20.10
C GLY A 204 5.34 -1.81 -19.24
N LEU A 205 5.05 -0.57 -19.66
CA LEU A 205 5.39 0.64 -18.90
C LEU A 205 4.64 0.72 -17.58
N ILE A 206 3.35 0.36 -17.56
CA ILE A 206 2.56 0.31 -16.32
C ILE A 206 3.18 -0.71 -15.35
N GLY A 207 3.54 -1.91 -15.83
CA GLY A 207 4.16 -2.94 -14.99
C GLY A 207 5.54 -2.58 -14.45
N LEU A 208 6.41 -1.99 -15.27
CA LEU A 208 7.72 -1.51 -14.82
C LEU A 208 7.63 -0.30 -13.88
N SER A 209 6.54 0.49 -13.97
CA SER A 209 6.32 1.68 -13.14
C SER A 209 5.64 1.36 -11.82
N HIS A 210 4.65 0.47 -11.78
CA HIS A 210 4.03 0.04 -10.52
C HIS A 210 3.21 -1.25 -10.64
N LEU A 211 3.60 -2.29 -9.91
CA LEU A 211 2.95 -3.61 -9.96
C LEU A 211 1.47 -3.55 -9.53
N PHE A 212 1.12 -2.79 -8.48
CA PHE A 212 -0.29 -2.69 -8.03
C PHE A 212 -1.23 -1.94 -8.99
N VAL A 213 -0.72 -1.22 -9.98
CA VAL A 213 -1.55 -0.65 -11.07
C VAL A 213 -1.62 -1.61 -12.27
N PHE A 214 -0.56 -2.37 -12.49
CA PHE A 214 -0.52 -3.44 -13.50
C PHE A 214 -1.55 -4.53 -13.26
N VAL A 215 -1.78 -4.94 -12.01
CA VAL A 215 -2.76 -6.01 -11.70
C VAL A 215 -4.20 -5.61 -12.13
N PRO A 216 -4.73 -4.41 -11.82
CA PRO A 216 -5.98 -3.91 -12.40
C PRO A 216 -6.00 -3.87 -13.94
N ALA A 217 -4.88 -3.52 -14.59
CA ALA A 217 -4.77 -3.56 -16.05
C ALA A 217 -4.92 -4.98 -16.61
N VAL A 218 -4.35 -5.98 -15.93
CA VAL A 218 -4.54 -7.39 -16.27
C VAL A 218 -5.98 -7.83 -16.00
N CYS A 219 -6.62 -7.41 -14.91
CA CYS A 219 -8.04 -7.70 -14.64
C CYS A 219 -8.95 -7.15 -15.75
N LEU A 220 -8.67 -5.94 -16.26
CA LEU A 220 -9.39 -5.40 -17.42
C LEU A 220 -9.21 -6.28 -18.66
N MET A 221 -8.00 -6.76 -18.93
CA MET A 221 -7.75 -7.69 -20.05
C MET A 221 -8.48 -9.02 -19.87
N ILE A 222 -8.51 -9.59 -18.66
CA ILE A 222 -9.27 -10.81 -18.34
C ILE A 222 -10.76 -10.57 -18.60
N TYR A 223 -11.32 -9.44 -18.12
CA TYR A 223 -12.70 -9.09 -18.42
C TYR A 223 -12.96 -8.99 -19.94
N LEU A 224 -12.08 -8.33 -20.68
CA LEU A 224 -12.22 -8.17 -22.13
C LEU A 224 -12.15 -9.52 -22.87
N PHE A 225 -11.31 -10.44 -22.40
CA PHE A 225 -11.28 -11.82 -22.88
C PHE A 225 -12.61 -12.53 -22.58
N LEU A 226 -13.08 -12.48 -21.33
CA LEU A 226 -14.32 -13.13 -20.90
C LEU A 226 -15.57 -12.56 -21.58
N SER A 227 -15.58 -11.27 -21.92
CA SER A 227 -16.71 -10.65 -22.58
C SER A 227 -16.71 -10.91 -24.09
N ARG A 228 -15.56 -10.78 -24.78
CA ARG A 228 -15.47 -10.76 -26.25
C ARG A 228 -14.83 -11.98 -26.90
N GLY A 229 -14.10 -12.81 -26.17
CA GLY A 229 -13.43 -14.01 -26.70
C GLY A 229 -12.25 -13.75 -27.65
N ARG A 230 -11.73 -12.52 -27.73
CA ARG A 230 -10.61 -12.14 -28.61
C ARG A 230 -9.24 -12.44 -27.97
N PHE A 231 -8.94 -13.72 -27.75
CA PHE A 231 -7.69 -14.13 -27.11
C PHE A 231 -6.46 -13.74 -27.94
N GLY A 232 -6.52 -13.89 -29.27
CA GLY A 232 -5.37 -13.59 -30.13
C GLY A 232 -4.84 -12.16 -30.01
N TYR A 233 -5.73 -11.16 -29.96
CA TYR A 233 -5.33 -9.76 -29.79
C TYR A 233 -4.73 -9.50 -28.39
N LEU A 234 -5.41 -9.98 -27.34
CA LEU A 234 -4.99 -9.78 -25.96
C LEU A 234 -3.67 -10.50 -25.66
N ALA A 235 -3.49 -11.71 -26.19
CA ALA A 235 -2.24 -12.46 -26.08
C ALA A 235 -1.07 -11.69 -26.70
N ARG A 236 -1.24 -11.04 -27.87
CA ARG A 236 -0.18 -10.19 -28.47
C ARG A 236 0.19 -9.02 -27.58
N VAL A 237 -0.81 -8.35 -26.98
CA VAL A 237 -0.59 -7.27 -26.00
C VAL A 237 0.18 -7.80 -24.79
N SER A 238 -0.24 -8.94 -24.24
CA SER A 238 0.40 -9.58 -23.08
C SER A 238 1.82 -10.03 -23.36
N PHE A 239 2.09 -10.68 -24.50
CA PHE A 239 3.43 -11.14 -24.87
C PHE A 239 4.38 -9.96 -25.09
N LEU A 240 3.90 -8.88 -25.72
CA LEU A 240 4.71 -7.68 -25.89
C LEU A 240 4.99 -6.99 -24.56
N GLY A 241 3.96 -6.82 -23.72
CA GLY A 241 4.12 -6.28 -22.36
C GLY A 241 5.11 -7.12 -21.56
N PHE A 242 4.94 -8.44 -21.51
CA PHE A 242 5.86 -9.36 -20.86
C PHE A 242 7.28 -9.24 -21.42
N GLY A 243 7.46 -9.21 -22.74
CA GLY A 243 8.76 -9.08 -23.39
C GLY A 243 9.50 -7.83 -22.94
N ILE A 244 8.82 -6.68 -22.87
CA ILE A 244 9.38 -5.40 -22.39
C ILE A 244 9.82 -5.49 -20.92
N MET A 245 9.10 -6.26 -20.09
CA MET A 245 9.36 -6.35 -18.65
C MET A 245 10.23 -7.56 -18.25
N ALA A 246 10.57 -8.44 -19.19
CA ALA A 246 11.15 -9.75 -18.88
C ALA A 246 12.42 -9.67 -18.04
N PHE A 247 13.29 -8.69 -18.30
CA PHE A 247 14.51 -8.43 -17.52
C PHE A 247 14.26 -8.15 -16.03
N TRP A 248 13.07 -7.65 -15.69
CA TRP A 248 12.71 -7.26 -14.32
C TRP A 248 11.75 -8.27 -13.67
N ILE A 249 10.71 -8.71 -14.39
CA ILE A 249 9.67 -9.57 -13.82
C ILE A 249 10.17 -11.00 -13.55
N LEU A 250 11.09 -11.53 -14.37
CA LEU A 250 11.61 -12.89 -14.16
C LEU A 250 12.49 -13.00 -12.91
N PRO A 251 13.50 -12.13 -12.69
CA PRO A 251 14.25 -12.11 -11.42
C PRO A 251 13.34 -11.86 -10.21
N LEU A 252 12.36 -10.96 -10.34
CA LEU A 252 11.40 -10.69 -9.27
C LEU A 252 10.63 -11.97 -8.89
N LEU A 253 10.10 -12.72 -9.85
CA LEU A 253 9.37 -13.95 -9.58
C LEU A 253 10.27 -15.05 -9.01
N ALA A 254 11.52 -15.15 -9.49
CA ALA A 254 12.45 -16.18 -9.07
C ALA A 254 13.02 -15.96 -7.66
N TYR A 255 13.23 -14.69 -7.26
CA TYR A 255 13.98 -14.35 -6.04
C TYR A 255 13.19 -13.55 -5.01
N ARG A 256 11.89 -13.30 -5.23
CA ARG A 256 11.06 -12.64 -4.21
C ARG A 256 11.08 -13.41 -2.87
N HIS A 257 10.87 -14.72 -2.90
CA HIS A 257 10.92 -15.56 -1.70
C HIS A 257 12.26 -16.30 -1.63
N PRO A 258 13.03 -16.23 -0.53
CA PRO A 258 12.74 -15.57 0.74
C PRO A 258 13.40 -14.17 0.91
N PHE A 259 13.94 -13.56 -0.15
CA PHE A 259 14.82 -12.38 -0.05
C PHE A 259 14.12 -11.02 0.03
N THR A 260 12.80 -10.99 0.19
CA THR A 260 12.00 -9.76 0.34
C THR A 260 11.17 -9.81 1.61
N THR A 261 10.89 -8.65 2.23
CA THR A 261 9.94 -8.56 3.35
C THR A 261 8.55 -8.17 2.83
N PRO A 262 7.50 -8.94 3.09
CA PRO A 262 6.14 -8.55 2.74
C PRO A 262 5.71 -7.26 3.45
N VAL A 263 5.28 -6.25 2.68
CA VAL A 263 4.69 -5.01 3.22
C VAL A 263 3.18 -5.16 3.23
N TYR A 264 2.68 -5.72 4.33
CA TYR A 264 1.27 -5.99 4.51
C TYR A 264 0.60 -4.88 5.34
N MET A 265 -0.02 -3.93 4.64
CA MET A 265 -0.76 -2.81 5.22
C MET A 265 -2.25 -3.00 4.95
N ILE A 266 -3.05 -3.00 6.01
CA ILE A 266 -4.50 -3.07 5.89
C ILE A 266 -5.12 -1.74 6.26
N TRP A 267 -6.03 -1.29 5.41
CA TRP A 267 -6.87 -0.15 5.71
C TRP A 267 -7.89 -0.47 6.84
N GLN A 268 -7.57 0.01 8.04
CA GLN A 268 -8.16 -0.45 9.30
C GLN A 268 -9.64 -0.10 9.46
N GLU A 269 -10.09 1.04 8.93
CA GLU A 269 -11.46 1.52 9.08
C GLU A 269 -12.44 0.57 8.36
N PHE A 270 -12.11 0.17 7.14
CA PHE A 270 -12.92 -0.74 6.31
C PHE A 270 -12.81 -2.21 6.72
N VAL A 271 -12.30 -2.48 7.92
CA VAL A 271 -12.39 -3.79 8.56
C VAL A 271 -13.76 -3.99 9.21
N SER A 272 -14.46 -2.90 9.56
CA SER A 272 -15.80 -2.97 10.16
C SER A 272 -16.92 -2.90 9.12
N TRP A 273 -18.03 -3.61 9.37
CA TRP A 273 -19.17 -3.67 8.47
C TRP A 273 -19.80 -2.30 8.18
N ARG A 274 -19.79 -1.38 9.15
CA ARG A 274 -20.28 0.00 8.96
C ARG A 274 -19.55 0.75 7.84
N TYR A 275 -18.23 0.82 7.88
CA TYR A 275 -17.46 1.52 6.86
C TYR A 275 -17.52 0.80 5.52
N THR A 276 -17.51 -0.54 5.54
CA THR A 276 -17.74 -1.35 4.32
C THR A 276 -19.08 -1.01 3.67
N PHE A 277 -20.18 -0.95 4.42
CA PHE A 277 -21.48 -0.60 3.88
C PHE A 277 -21.62 0.87 3.50
N MET A 278 -20.90 1.80 4.14
CA MET A 278 -20.78 3.18 3.67
C MET A 278 -20.14 3.25 2.28
N GLY A 279 -19.00 2.57 2.08
CA GLY A 279 -18.33 2.50 0.77
C GLY A 279 -19.20 1.82 -0.29
N VAL A 280 -19.86 0.71 0.06
CA VAL A 280 -20.84 0.05 -0.83
C VAL A 280 -21.97 1.00 -1.20
N THR A 281 -22.51 1.78 -0.26
CA THR A 281 -23.57 2.76 -0.55
C THR A 281 -23.10 3.79 -1.58
N VAL A 282 -21.88 4.32 -1.45
CA VAL A 282 -21.32 5.27 -2.43
C VAL A 282 -21.20 4.63 -3.82
N ILE A 283 -20.70 3.39 -3.89
CA ILE A 283 -20.62 2.64 -5.16
C ILE A 283 -22.01 2.49 -5.79
N LEU A 284 -23.00 2.04 -5.00
CA LEU A 284 -24.38 1.82 -5.46
C LEU A 284 -25.04 3.09 -5.96
N LEU A 285 -24.85 4.21 -5.24
CA LEU A 285 -25.34 5.52 -5.65
C LEU A 285 -24.78 5.89 -7.03
N ILE A 286 -23.48 5.72 -7.27
CA ILE A 286 -22.85 6.12 -8.54
C ILE A 286 -23.27 5.22 -9.71
N ILE A 287 -23.35 3.89 -9.52
CA ILE A 287 -23.68 2.97 -10.63
C ILE A 287 -25.19 2.81 -10.86
N GLY A 288 -26.01 3.13 -9.86
CA GLY A 288 -27.47 2.95 -9.86
C GLY A 288 -28.20 3.67 -11.00
N PRO A 289 -27.96 4.97 -11.26
CA PRO A 289 -28.66 5.71 -12.31
C PRO A 289 -28.41 5.10 -13.70
N ARG A 290 -27.15 4.78 -14.01
CA ARG A 290 -26.78 4.18 -15.29
C ARG A 290 -27.34 2.76 -15.46
N THR A 291 -27.39 1.99 -14.38
CA THR A 291 -28.00 0.65 -14.37
C THR A 291 -29.50 0.71 -14.59
N ALA A 292 -30.19 1.66 -13.97
CA ALA A 292 -31.62 1.89 -14.19
C ALA A 292 -31.90 2.27 -15.66
N LEU A 293 -31.08 3.14 -16.27
CA LEU A 293 -31.18 3.47 -17.69
C LEU A 293 -30.94 2.25 -18.60
N ALA A 294 -29.96 1.41 -18.28
CA ALA A 294 -29.71 0.16 -19.01
C ALA A 294 -30.89 -0.81 -18.92
N ALA A 295 -31.51 -0.93 -17.74
CA ALA A 295 -32.69 -1.75 -17.52
C ALA A 295 -33.90 -1.22 -18.28
N LEU A 296 -34.12 0.10 -18.29
CA LEU A 296 -35.18 0.78 -19.06
C LEU A 296 -35.05 0.54 -20.57
N GLY A 297 -33.82 0.64 -21.10
CA GLY A 297 -33.54 0.37 -22.51
C GLY A 297 -33.85 -1.07 -22.94
N GLY A 298 -33.73 -2.02 -22.02
CA GLY A 298 -33.97 -3.45 -22.26
C GLY A 298 -35.44 -3.89 -22.14
N ILE A 299 -36.39 -2.98 -21.91
CA ILE A 299 -37.81 -3.31 -21.79
C ILE A 299 -38.43 -3.52 -23.18
N GLY A 300 -38.71 -4.78 -23.52
CA GLY A 300 -39.40 -5.18 -24.76
C GLY A 300 -40.94 -5.17 -24.66
N LYS A 301 -41.63 -5.71 -25.68
CA LYS A 301 -43.11 -5.84 -25.73
C LYS A 301 -43.67 -6.94 -24.81
N THR A 302 -42.88 -7.96 -24.48
CA THR A 302 -43.19 -9.03 -23.51
C THR A 302 -42.09 -9.08 -22.44
N ALA A 303 -42.47 -9.47 -21.22
CA ALA A 303 -41.74 -9.41 -19.94
C ALA A 303 -40.20 -9.15 -19.98
N SER A 304 -39.71 -8.25 -19.12
CA SER A 304 -38.29 -7.88 -19.02
C SER A 304 -37.42 -9.05 -18.53
N SER A 305 -36.74 -9.75 -19.45
CA SER A 305 -35.92 -10.94 -19.16
C SER A 305 -34.41 -10.71 -19.13
N GLY A 306 -33.92 -9.51 -19.46
CA GLY A 306 -32.49 -9.21 -19.59
C GLY A 306 -31.72 -9.12 -18.26
N LEU A 307 -30.39 -9.35 -18.30
CA LEU A 307 -29.48 -9.28 -17.14
C LEU A 307 -29.60 -7.96 -16.35
N TRP A 308 -29.76 -6.84 -17.07
CA TRP A 308 -29.92 -5.52 -16.46
C TRP A 308 -31.19 -5.38 -15.60
N SER A 309 -32.23 -6.16 -15.90
CA SER A 309 -33.45 -6.18 -15.07
C SER A 309 -33.18 -6.78 -13.69
N TRP A 310 -32.35 -7.82 -13.63
CA TRP A 310 -31.90 -8.41 -12.37
C TRP A 310 -30.89 -7.50 -11.65
N ALA A 311 -29.98 -6.86 -12.40
CA ALA A 311 -29.01 -5.95 -11.83
C ALA A 311 -29.67 -4.78 -11.09
N VAL A 312 -30.66 -4.09 -11.70
CA VAL A 312 -31.33 -2.96 -11.04
C VAL A 312 -32.12 -3.40 -9.80
N ILE A 313 -32.74 -4.60 -9.82
CA ILE A 313 -33.44 -5.14 -8.64
C ILE A 313 -32.44 -5.43 -7.51
N GLY A 314 -31.32 -6.10 -7.83
CA GLY A 314 -30.27 -6.43 -6.86
C GLY A 314 -29.64 -5.17 -6.25
N LEU A 315 -29.32 -4.17 -7.07
CA LEU A 315 -28.80 -2.89 -6.59
C LEU A 315 -29.80 -2.15 -5.70
N ALA A 316 -31.08 -2.11 -6.09
CA ALA A 316 -32.11 -1.47 -5.28
C ALA A 316 -32.29 -2.16 -3.92
N ALA A 317 -32.27 -3.49 -3.90
CA ALA A 317 -32.36 -4.29 -2.67
C ALA A 317 -31.15 -4.09 -1.76
N LEU A 318 -29.94 -4.15 -2.31
CA LEU A 318 -28.71 -3.90 -1.55
C LEU A 318 -28.64 -2.45 -1.04
N SER A 319 -29.13 -1.48 -1.82
CA SER A 319 -29.21 -0.08 -1.38
C SER A 319 -30.17 0.06 -0.20
N ALA A 320 -31.36 -0.56 -0.28
CA ALA A 320 -32.33 -0.56 0.82
C ALA A 320 -31.74 -1.21 2.09
N PHE A 321 -31.00 -2.32 1.95
CA PHE A 321 -30.26 -2.93 3.05
C PHE A 321 -29.27 -1.95 3.67
N THR A 322 -28.37 -1.38 2.86
CA THR A 322 -27.30 -0.52 3.37
C THR A 322 -27.81 0.77 4.00
N LEU A 323 -28.84 1.39 3.42
CA LEU A 323 -29.45 2.60 3.97
C LEU A 323 -30.16 2.33 5.30
N LEU A 324 -30.92 1.23 5.41
CA LEU A 324 -31.57 0.89 6.69
C LEU A 324 -30.54 0.47 7.74
N TYR A 325 -29.49 -0.25 7.34
CA TYR A 325 -28.41 -0.65 8.23
C TYR A 325 -27.68 0.58 8.79
N LEU A 326 -27.25 1.50 7.93
CA LEU A 326 -26.52 2.71 8.35
C LEU A 326 -27.43 3.66 9.14
N GLY A 327 -28.66 3.87 8.68
CA GLY A 327 -29.65 4.70 9.38
C GLY A 327 -30.02 4.12 10.75
N GLY A 328 -30.29 2.82 10.82
CA GLY A 328 -30.56 2.12 12.08
C GLY A 328 -29.36 2.14 13.03
N THR A 329 -28.15 1.96 12.50
CA THR A 329 -26.91 2.07 13.30
C THR A 329 -26.72 3.48 13.84
N TYR A 330 -27.01 4.52 13.06
CA TYR A 330 -26.99 5.90 13.55
C TYR A 330 -28.06 6.16 14.61
N VAL A 331 -29.28 5.63 14.43
CA VAL A 331 -30.35 5.75 15.43
C VAL A 331 -29.95 5.08 16.75
N VAL A 332 -29.28 3.92 16.70
CA VAL A 332 -28.85 3.21 17.91
C VAL A 332 -27.60 3.82 18.54
N HIS A 333 -26.56 4.12 17.76
CA HIS A 333 -25.24 4.51 18.28
C HIS A 333 -24.94 6.01 18.16
N GLY A 334 -25.79 6.80 17.52
CA GLY A 334 -25.58 8.23 17.29
C GLY A 334 -24.27 8.50 16.55
N LYS A 335 -23.43 9.38 17.14
CA LYS A 335 -22.07 9.65 16.64
C LYS A 335 -21.18 8.41 16.62
N GLY A 336 -21.51 7.37 17.39
CA GLY A 336 -20.83 6.07 17.40
C GLY A 336 -20.85 5.34 16.06
N LEU A 337 -21.70 5.73 15.11
CA LEU A 337 -21.58 5.29 13.71
C LEU A 337 -20.18 5.57 13.14
N PHE A 338 -19.51 6.62 13.59
CA PHE A 338 -18.21 7.07 13.10
C PHE A 338 -17.05 6.71 14.03
N ASP A 339 -17.25 5.84 15.01
CA ASP A 339 -16.14 5.37 15.86
C ASP A 339 -15.06 4.68 14.98
N GLN A 340 -13.80 4.70 15.40
CA GLN A 340 -12.67 4.04 14.74
C GLN A 340 -11.79 3.31 15.76
N GLY A 341 -11.24 2.16 15.38
CA GLY A 341 -10.40 1.36 16.29
C GLY A 341 -11.09 1.11 17.64
N LEU A 342 -10.42 1.56 18.71
CA LEU A 342 -10.84 1.41 20.09
C LEU A 342 -11.78 2.52 20.60
N THR A 343 -12.03 3.59 19.83
CA THR A 343 -13.00 4.61 20.26
C THR A 343 -14.38 3.96 20.41
N PHE A 344 -15.06 4.26 21.50
CA PHE A 344 -16.35 3.68 21.83
C PHE A 344 -17.29 4.77 22.34
N THR A 345 -18.32 5.06 21.56
CA THR A 345 -19.42 5.92 21.99
C THR A 345 -20.43 5.07 22.79
N PRO A 346 -20.72 5.42 24.06
CA PRO A 346 -21.64 4.63 24.87
C PRO A 346 -23.08 4.74 24.34
N LEU A 347 -23.89 3.71 24.58
CA LEU A 347 -25.32 3.68 24.18
C LEU A 347 -26.15 4.81 24.81
N SER A 348 -25.69 5.39 25.93
CA SER A 348 -26.32 6.57 26.54
C SER A 348 -26.27 7.81 25.63
N ALA A 349 -25.34 7.87 24.68
CA ALA A 349 -25.26 8.93 23.67
C ALA A 349 -26.19 8.68 22.46
N SER A 350 -27.05 7.65 22.52
CA SER A 350 -28.02 7.33 21.48
C SER A 350 -29.09 8.42 21.34
N PRO A 351 -29.48 8.81 20.12
CA PRO A 351 -30.62 9.68 19.86
C PRO A 351 -31.96 9.19 20.46
N ILE A 352 -32.11 7.89 20.71
CA ILE A 352 -33.34 7.28 21.25
C ILE A 352 -33.20 6.81 22.71
N GLY A 353 -32.11 7.21 23.39
CA GLY A 353 -31.79 6.79 24.75
C GLY A 353 -31.25 5.36 24.85
N ALA A 354 -30.62 5.03 25.98
CA ALA A 354 -29.91 3.76 26.16
C ALA A 354 -30.82 2.53 26.07
N ASP A 355 -32.01 2.58 26.66
CA ASP A 355 -32.94 1.44 26.69
C ASP A 355 -33.53 1.14 25.30
N GLY A 356 -33.92 2.20 24.57
CA GLY A 356 -34.39 2.09 23.20
C GLY A 356 -33.31 1.56 22.26
N ALA A 357 -32.08 2.04 22.43
CA ALA A 357 -30.93 1.57 21.67
C ALA A 357 -30.62 0.09 21.95
N ALA A 358 -30.61 -0.33 23.21
CA ALA A 358 -30.38 -1.72 23.61
C ALA A 358 -31.45 -2.68 23.05
N LEU A 359 -32.71 -2.22 22.94
CA LEU A 359 -33.79 -3.00 22.35
C LEU A 359 -33.65 -3.13 20.82
N LEU A 360 -33.25 -2.06 20.13
CA LEU A 360 -33.21 -2.01 18.66
C LEU A 360 -31.93 -2.60 18.05
N ASP A 361 -30.79 -2.50 18.74
CA ASP A 361 -29.46 -2.93 18.24
C ASP A 361 -29.46 -4.35 17.62
N PRO A 362 -30.06 -5.39 18.25
CA PRO A 362 -30.07 -6.75 17.70
C PRO A 362 -30.91 -6.89 16.42
N TRP A 363 -31.84 -5.96 16.16
CA TRP A 363 -32.81 -6.04 15.07
C TRP A 363 -32.40 -5.28 13.81
N ILE A 364 -31.38 -4.43 13.86
CA ILE A 364 -30.93 -3.62 12.71
C ILE A 364 -30.66 -4.51 11.48
N VAL A 365 -29.86 -5.58 11.67
CA VAL A 365 -29.48 -6.48 10.58
C VAL A 365 -30.68 -7.29 10.05
N PRO A 366 -31.48 -7.98 10.90
CA PRO A 366 -32.70 -8.66 10.47
C PRO A 366 -33.68 -7.76 9.70
N LEU A 367 -33.93 -6.54 10.19
CA LEU A 367 -34.84 -5.58 9.55
C LEU A 367 -34.30 -5.12 8.18
N SER A 368 -32.99 -4.88 8.09
CA SER A 368 -32.32 -4.53 6.84
C SER A 368 -32.42 -5.67 5.81
N ALA A 369 -32.23 -6.91 6.25
CA ALA A 369 -32.38 -8.10 5.40
C ALA A 369 -33.83 -8.27 4.93
N LEU A 370 -34.81 -8.10 5.82
CA LEU A 370 -36.23 -8.18 5.49
C LEU A 370 -36.62 -7.12 4.45
N LEU A 371 -36.20 -5.86 4.63
CA LEU A 371 -36.47 -4.79 3.67
C LEU A 371 -35.87 -5.12 2.29
N SER A 372 -34.63 -5.63 2.25
CA SER A 372 -33.98 -6.08 1.02
C SER A 372 -34.80 -7.15 0.30
N LEU A 373 -35.26 -8.18 1.02
CA LEU A 373 -36.10 -9.26 0.47
C LEU A 373 -37.44 -8.74 -0.06
N LEU A 374 -38.08 -7.78 0.63
CA LEU A 374 -39.30 -7.13 0.16
C LEU A 374 -39.07 -6.37 -1.15
N VAL A 375 -37.95 -5.65 -1.28
CA VAL A 375 -37.58 -4.94 -2.52
C VAL A 375 -37.31 -5.93 -3.65
N ILE A 376 -36.64 -7.06 -3.38
CA ILE A 376 -36.46 -8.15 -4.37
C ILE A 376 -37.82 -8.69 -4.82
N GLY A 377 -38.69 -9.04 -3.88
CA GLY A 377 -40.03 -9.56 -4.18
C GLY A 377 -40.86 -8.59 -5.03
N ALA A 378 -40.85 -7.30 -4.68
CA ALA A 378 -41.52 -6.25 -5.45
C ALA A 378 -40.92 -6.12 -6.86
N GLY A 379 -39.59 -6.06 -6.97
CA GLY A 379 -38.88 -6.00 -8.25
C GLY A 379 -39.22 -7.18 -9.16
N VAL A 380 -39.13 -8.41 -8.65
CA VAL A 380 -39.46 -9.64 -9.39
C VAL A 380 -40.92 -9.66 -9.83
N ARG A 381 -41.85 -9.23 -8.96
CA ARG A 381 -43.27 -9.14 -9.30
C ARG A 381 -43.53 -8.16 -10.45
N THR A 382 -42.86 -7.00 -10.45
CA THR A 382 -43.09 -5.97 -11.49
C THR A 382 -42.63 -6.42 -12.88
N ARG A 383 -41.66 -7.33 -13.00
CA ARG A 383 -41.17 -7.88 -14.29
C ARG A 383 -42.23 -8.59 -15.13
N ARG A 384 -43.34 -9.00 -14.50
CA ARG A 384 -44.49 -9.64 -15.20
C ARG A 384 -45.22 -8.67 -16.13
N SER A 385 -45.08 -7.36 -15.95
CA SER A 385 -45.70 -6.33 -16.79
C SER A 385 -44.67 -5.28 -17.23
N PRO A 386 -44.51 -5.01 -18.54
CA PRO A 386 -43.60 -3.99 -19.02
C PRO A 386 -43.83 -2.61 -18.38
N SER A 387 -45.09 -2.20 -18.21
CA SER A 387 -45.44 -0.89 -17.63
C SER A 387 -45.15 -0.81 -16.13
N SER A 388 -45.32 -1.91 -15.39
CA SER A 388 -44.99 -1.99 -13.97
C SER A 388 -43.49 -1.99 -13.75
N PHE A 389 -42.73 -2.72 -14.57
CA PHE A 389 -41.27 -2.76 -14.49
C PHE A 389 -40.62 -1.44 -14.91
N ASP A 390 -41.16 -0.81 -15.94
CA ASP A 390 -40.80 0.55 -16.36
C ASP A 390 -41.00 1.57 -15.22
N ARG A 391 -42.13 1.48 -14.50
CA ARG A 391 -42.35 2.29 -13.28
C ARG A 391 -41.31 1.99 -12.20
N PHE A 392 -41.00 0.72 -11.94
CA PHE A 392 -39.98 0.33 -10.97
C PHE A 392 -38.61 0.92 -11.31
N CYS A 393 -38.15 0.76 -12.55
CA CYS A 393 -36.84 1.27 -12.98
C CYS A 393 -36.77 2.79 -12.89
N ARG A 394 -37.85 3.51 -13.22
CA ARG A 394 -37.90 4.97 -13.05
C ARG A 394 -37.84 5.41 -11.60
N ILE A 395 -38.56 4.73 -10.70
CA ILE A 395 -38.52 5.05 -9.27
C ILE A 395 -37.11 4.79 -8.74
N ALA A 396 -36.55 3.61 -9.01
CA ALA A 396 -35.20 3.26 -8.59
C ALA A 396 -34.16 4.26 -9.15
N GLY A 397 -34.20 4.54 -10.46
CA GLY A 397 -33.32 5.50 -11.10
C GLY A 397 -33.45 6.92 -10.54
N SER A 398 -34.68 7.37 -10.25
CA SER A 398 -34.92 8.68 -9.61
C SER A 398 -34.36 8.72 -8.20
N LEU A 399 -34.51 7.66 -7.40
CA LEU A 399 -33.96 7.59 -6.05
C LEU A 399 -32.43 7.60 -6.07
N PHE A 400 -31.82 6.80 -6.94
CA PHE A 400 -30.36 6.80 -7.11
C PHE A 400 -29.83 8.15 -7.55
N PHE A 401 -30.43 8.77 -8.57
CA PHE A 401 -30.00 10.07 -9.06
C PHE A 401 -30.19 11.17 -8.00
N THR A 402 -31.32 11.16 -7.28
CA THR A 402 -31.55 12.09 -6.16
C THR A 402 -30.52 11.88 -5.06
N GLY A 403 -30.18 10.62 -4.73
CA GLY A 403 -29.12 10.29 -3.79
C GLY A 403 -27.75 10.80 -4.22
N CYS A 404 -27.39 10.70 -5.51
CA CYS A 404 -26.17 11.30 -6.05
C CYS A 404 -26.15 12.82 -5.90
N VAL A 405 -27.24 13.49 -6.27
CA VAL A 405 -27.37 14.95 -6.15
C VAL A 405 -27.28 15.38 -4.69
N LEU A 406 -27.94 14.66 -3.78
CA LEU A 406 -27.86 14.91 -2.34
C LEU A 406 -26.46 14.71 -1.79
N PHE A 407 -25.78 13.63 -2.17
CA PHE A 407 -24.41 13.38 -1.74
C PHE A 407 -23.46 14.50 -2.20
N ALA A 408 -23.54 14.88 -3.47
CA ALA A 408 -22.75 15.99 -4.02
C ALA A 408 -23.09 17.33 -3.36
N SER A 409 -24.39 17.60 -3.16
CA SER A 409 -24.88 18.83 -2.51
C SER A 409 -24.43 18.92 -1.06
N LEU A 410 -24.56 17.85 -0.27
CA LEU A 410 -24.12 17.80 1.12
C LEU A 410 -22.61 18.01 1.23
N GLY A 411 -21.85 17.35 0.33
CA GLY A 411 -20.41 17.55 0.24
C GLY A 411 -20.07 19.02 -0.04
N LEU A 412 -20.65 19.61 -1.08
CA LEU A 412 -20.42 21.01 -1.43
C LEU A 412 -20.88 21.98 -0.33
N HIS A 413 -22.03 21.74 0.28
CA HIS A 413 -22.56 22.54 1.38
C HIS A 413 -21.64 22.53 2.59
N TYR A 414 -21.09 21.36 2.93
CA TYR A 414 -20.09 21.24 4.00
C TYR A 414 -18.78 21.97 3.64
N LEU A 415 -18.30 21.82 2.39
CA LEU A 415 -17.10 22.50 1.89
C LEU A 415 -17.22 24.02 1.88
N LEU A 416 -18.38 24.55 1.51
CA LEU A 416 -18.67 25.98 1.53
C LEU A 416 -18.90 26.46 2.97
N GLY A 417 -19.64 25.72 3.78
CA GLY A 417 -19.92 26.10 5.16
C GLY A 417 -18.65 26.20 6.01
N ARG A 418 -17.68 25.30 5.81
CA ARG A 418 -16.40 25.34 6.55
C ARG A 418 -15.50 26.52 6.18
N SER A 419 -15.62 27.06 4.96
CA SER A 419 -14.81 28.20 4.48
C SER A 419 -15.37 29.57 4.88
N ILE A 420 -16.56 29.62 5.49
CA ILE A 420 -17.14 30.86 6.04
C ILE A 420 -16.35 31.27 7.29
N GLU A 421 -15.74 32.46 7.25
CA GLU A 421 -15.02 33.03 8.40
C GLU A 421 -15.95 33.56 9.49
N THR A 422 -17.15 34.03 9.11
CA THR A 422 -18.12 34.61 10.05
C THR A 422 -18.78 33.53 10.91
N ALA A 423 -18.49 33.53 12.21
CA ALA A 423 -18.88 32.45 13.14
C ALA A 423 -20.38 32.12 13.17
N TRP A 424 -21.25 33.13 13.35
CA TRP A 424 -22.71 32.90 13.41
C TRP A 424 -23.27 32.37 12.09
N LEU A 425 -22.73 32.82 10.95
CA LEU A 425 -23.17 32.38 9.63
C LEU A 425 -22.70 30.96 9.36
N LYS A 426 -21.46 30.62 9.74
CA LYS A 426 -20.94 29.25 9.71
C LYS A 426 -21.79 28.31 10.56
N GLU A 427 -22.11 28.71 11.78
CA GLU A 427 -22.96 27.94 12.68
C GLU A 427 -24.37 27.75 12.11
N PHE A 428 -24.98 28.82 11.57
CA PHE A 428 -26.28 28.74 10.92
C PHE A 428 -26.26 27.82 9.69
N VAL A 429 -25.27 27.96 8.81
CA VAL A 429 -25.16 27.17 7.56
C VAL A 429 -24.90 25.70 7.86
N LEU A 430 -24.09 25.40 8.87
CA LEU A 430 -23.73 24.02 9.25
C LEU A 430 -24.68 23.40 10.29
N ASN A 431 -25.73 24.11 10.72
CA ASN A 431 -26.69 23.52 11.65
C ASN A 431 -27.57 22.45 10.98
N GLY A 432 -27.97 21.45 11.77
CA GLY A 432 -28.78 20.32 11.29
C GLY A 432 -30.10 20.72 10.63
N PRO A 433 -30.91 21.63 11.21
CA PRO A 433 -32.18 22.05 10.61
C PRO A 433 -32.05 22.75 9.25
N ALA A 434 -31.11 23.70 9.10
CA ALA A 434 -30.88 24.41 7.84
C ALA A 434 -30.37 23.45 6.77
N MET A 435 -29.47 22.52 7.13
CA MET A 435 -29.05 21.46 6.23
C MET A 435 -30.24 20.59 5.80
N LEU A 436 -31.11 20.17 6.73
CA LEU A 436 -32.27 19.35 6.42
C LEU A 436 -33.25 20.06 5.48
N VAL A 437 -33.56 21.34 5.73
CA VAL A 437 -34.47 22.13 4.88
C VAL A 437 -33.88 22.33 3.48
N THR A 438 -32.61 22.74 3.39
CA THR A 438 -31.92 23.01 2.12
C THR A 438 -31.86 21.75 1.25
N HIS A 439 -31.40 20.65 1.83
CA HIS A 439 -31.21 19.40 1.10
C HIS A 439 -32.55 18.69 0.85
N GLY A 440 -33.53 18.83 1.76
CA GLY A 440 -34.90 18.38 1.53
C GLY A 440 -35.54 19.09 0.35
N PHE A 441 -35.37 20.40 0.22
CA PHE A 441 -35.81 21.17 -0.94
C PHE A 441 -35.12 20.71 -2.23
N ILE A 442 -33.78 20.54 -2.21
CA ILE A 442 -33.02 20.02 -3.37
C ILE A 442 -33.51 18.63 -3.78
N ALA A 443 -33.78 17.74 -2.82
CA ALA A 443 -34.32 16.40 -3.10
C ALA A 443 -35.70 16.48 -3.77
N LEU A 444 -36.62 17.28 -3.22
CA LEU A 444 -37.96 17.47 -3.77
C LEU A 444 -37.92 18.07 -5.17
N CYS A 445 -37.10 19.10 -5.39
CA CYS A 445 -36.90 19.70 -6.71
C CYS A 445 -36.31 18.70 -7.71
N THR A 446 -35.33 17.90 -7.29
CA THR A 446 -34.70 16.87 -8.13
C THR A 446 -35.72 15.80 -8.52
N MET A 447 -36.45 15.26 -7.55
CA MET A 447 -37.51 14.28 -7.79
C MET A 447 -38.60 14.86 -8.71
N TRP A 448 -39.00 16.11 -8.49
CA TRP A 448 -39.98 16.79 -9.34
C TRP A 448 -39.47 16.95 -10.79
N LEU A 449 -38.23 17.40 -10.98
CA LEU A 449 -37.59 17.54 -12.30
C LEU A 449 -37.52 16.19 -13.04
N VAL A 450 -37.02 15.15 -12.38
CA VAL A 450 -36.91 13.79 -12.95
C VAL A 450 -38.29 13.19 -13.24
N SER A 451 -39.31 13.59 -12.47
CA SER A 451 -40.69 13.15 -12.67
C SER A 451 -41.40 13.84 -13.84
N ARG A 452 -40.86 14.93 -14.42
CA ARG A 452 -41.53 15.64 -15.53
C ARG A 452 -41.65 14.75 -16.78
N LYS A 453 -42.78 14.87 -17.48
CA LYS A 453 -43.07 14.09 -18.70
C LYS A 453 -41.95 14.17 -19.74
N GLY A 454 -41.44 15.37 -20.04
CA GLY A 454 -40.35 15.55 -21.01
C GLY A 454 -39.05 14.86 -20.61
N PHE A 455 -38.68 14.88 -19.31
CA PHE A 455 -37.48 14.18 -18.83
C PHE A 455 -37.67 12.66 -18.81
N ARG A 456 -38.89 12.18 -18.52
CA ARG A 456 -39.23 10.75 -18.63
C ARG A 456 -39.08 10.25 -20.06
N GLU A 457 -39.60 10.99 -21.03
CA GLU A 457 -39.49 10.67 -22.46
C GLU A 457 -38.02 10.70 -22.92
N LEU A 458 -37.26 11.71 -22.48
CA LEU A 458 -35.82 11.79 -22.75
C LEU A 458 -35.06 10.61 -22.17
N SER A 459 -35.33 10.23 -20.91
CA SER A 459 -34.66 9.10 -20.24
C SER A 459 -34.95 7.76 -20.93
N LEU A 460 -36.19 7.58 -21.41
CA LEU A 460 -36.57 6.41 -22.20
C LEU A 460 -35.86 6.38 -23.56
N ALA A 461 -35.80 7.52 -24.25
CA ALA A 461 -35.08 7.63 -25.52
C ALA A 461 -33.58 7.34 -25.34
N VAL A 462 -32.98 7.93 -24.31
CA VAL A 462 -31.59 7.68 -23.91
C VAL A 462 -31.36 6.20 -23.61
N GLY A 463 -32.22 5.59 -22.78
CA GLY A 463 -32.11 4.17 -22.42
C GLY A 463 -32.13 3.24 -23.63
N ARG A 464 -33.00 3.50 -24.62
CA ARG A 464 -33.13 2.67 -25.84
C ARG A 464 -31.91 2.76 -26.76
N ASP A 465 -31.26 3.91 -26.84
CA ASP A 465 -30.13 4.15 -27.73
C ASP A 465 -28.77 3.77 -27.10
N LEU A 466 -28.76 3.43 -25.80
CA LEU A 466 -27.55 3.16 -25.03
C LEU A 466 -27.03 1.73 -25.25
N GLY A 467 -25.84 1.63 -25.84
CA GLY A 467 -25.02 0.42 -25.73
C GLY A 467 -24.58 0.19 -24.28
N SER A 468 -24.52 -1.05 -23.83
CA SER A 468 -24.08 -1.40 -22.46
C SER A 468 -22.62 -1.86 -22.39
N GLU A 469 -21.91 -1.87 -23.52
CA GLU A 469 -20.56 -2.46 -23.60
C GLU A 469 -19.52 -1.70 -22.77
N ARG A 470 -19.48 -0.37 -22.85
CA ARG A 470 -18.55 0.48 -22.08
C ARG A 470 -18.84 0.37 -20.59
N PHE A 471 -20.11 0.53 -20.22
CA PHE A 471 -20.55 0.39 -18.84
C PHE A 471 -20.21 -0.99 -18.24
N SER A 472 -20.48 -2.07 -18.97
CA SER A 472 -20.16 -3.43 -18.51
C SER A 472 -18.66 -3.63 -18.27
N MET A 473 -17.83 -3.03 -19.14
CA MET A 473 -16.38 -3.08 -18.97
C MET A 473 -15.90 -2.33 -17.74
N LEU A 474 -16.42 -1.12 -17.51
CA LEU A 474 -16.11 -0.34 -16.32
C LEU A 474 -16.55 -1.08 -15.06
N LEU A 475 -17.75 -1.67 -15.04
CA LEU A 475 -18.20 -2.52 -13.92
C LEU A 475 -17.32 -3.75 -13.73
N GLY A 476 -16.89 -4.40 -14.82
CA GLY A 476 -15.98 -5.56 -14.75
C GLY A 476 -14.63 -5.20 -14.14
N LEU A 477 -14.05 -4.06 -14.52
CA LEU A 477 -12.83 -3.54 -13.91
C LEU A 477 -13.04 -3.17 -12.44
N GLY A 478 -14.13 -2.46 -12.12
CA GLY A 478 -14.47 -2.12 -10.73
C GLY A 478 -14.65 -3.35 -9.85
N PHE A 479 -15.34 -4.39 -10.37
CA PHE A 479 -15.47 -5.68 -9.69
C PHE A 479 -14.11 -6.36 -9.48
N GLY A 480 -13.24 -6.35 -10.49
CA GLY A 480 -11.85 -6.83 -10.34
C GLY A 480 -11.10 -6.11 -9.22
N CYS A 481 -11.25 -4.79 -9.10
CA CYS A 481 -10.63 -4.02 -8.02
C CYS A 481 -11.17 -4.40 -6.64
N VAL A 482 -12.49 -4.66 -6.51
CA VAL A 482 -13.10 -5.16 -5.27
C VAL A 482 -12.57 -6.55 -4.91
N VAL A 483 -12.46 -7.46 -5.88
CA VAL A 483 -11.88 -8.79 -5.66
C VAL A 483 -10.43 -8.66 -5.15
N LEU A 484 -9.62 -7.82 -5.79
CA LEU A 484 -8.23 -7.59 -5.40
C LEU A 484 -8.10 -6.97 -4.01
N TYR A 485 -8.98 -6.03 -3.66
CA TYR A 485 -9.00 -5.44 -2.32
C TYR A 485 -9.15 -6.50 -1.21
N TYR A 486 -10.07 -7.45 -1.39
CA TYR A 486 -10.23 -8.55 -0.41
C TYR A 486 -9.16 -9.64 -0.56
N ALA A 487 -8.69 -9.91 -1.77
CA ALA A 487 -7.65 -10.91 -2.03
C ALA A 487 -6.25 -10.47 -1.59
N ALA A 488 -6.02 -9.17 -1.39
CA ALA A 488 -4.75 -8.60 -0.93
C ALA A 488 -4.23 -9.24 0.37
N HIS A 489 -5.14 -9.70 1.23
CA HIS A 489 -4.84 -10.49 2.43
C HIS A 489 -3.97 -11.72 2.11
N TYR A 490 -4.36 -12.51 1.12
CA TYR A 490 -3.67 -13.75 0.74
C TYR A 490 -2.35 -13.50 0.02
N LEU A 491 -2.21 -12.33 -0.59
CA LEU A 491 -0.99 -11.92 -1.27
C LEU A 491 -0.01 -11.20 -0.34
N GLN A 492 -0.41 -10.90 0.90
CA GLN A 492 0.31 -10.06 1.86
C GLN A 492 0.78 -8.73 1.24
N VAL A 493 -0.13 -8.04 0.54
CA VAL A 493 0.12 -6.74 -0.11
C VAL A 493 -0.85 -5.66 0.41
N PRO A 494 -0.54 -4.36 0.22
CA PRO A 494 -1.43 -3.29 0.67
C PRO A 494 -2.76 -3.28 -0.08
N ASP A 495 -3.87 -3.45 0.63
CA ASP A 495 -5.21 -3.56 0.04
C ASP A 495 -5.73 -2.23 -0.54
N ILE A 496 -5.39 -1.12 0.11
CA ILE A 496 -5.80 0.24 -0.23
C ILE A 496 -5.41 0.63 -1.66
N ARG A 497 -4.36 0.00 -2.21
CA ARG A 497 -3.83 0.22 -3.56
C ARG A 497 -4.81 -0.12 -4.68
N PHE A 498 -5.87 -0.86 -4.39
CA PHE A 498 -6.91 -1.22 -5.37
C PHE A 498 -8.13 -0.28 -5.33
N LEU A 499 -8.18 0.67 -4.38
CA LEU A 499 -9.27 1.65 -4.29
C LEU A 499 -9.14 2.82 -5.27
N PRO A 500 -7.94 3.39 -5.58
CA PRO A 500 -7.83 4.45 -6.59
C PRO A 500 -8.32 4.02 -7.99
N PRO A 501 -8.00 2.82 -8.51
CA PRO A 501 -8.54 2.32 -9.77
C PRO A 501 -10.06 2.16 -9.74
N LEU A 502 -10.62 1.69 -8.60
CA LEU A 502 -12.06 1.63 -8.40
C LEU A 502 -12.68 3.04 -8.42
N ALA A 503 -12.07 4.00 -7.73
CA ALA A 503 -12.54 5.38 -7.71
C ALA A 503 -12.49 6.03 -9.10
N LEU A 504 -11.43 5.79 -9.89
CA LEU A 504 -11.35 6.22 -11.29
C LEU A 504 -12.48 5.64 -12.15
N VAL A 505 -12.79 4.36 -11.98
CA VAL A 505 -13.95 3.72 -12.64
C VAL A 505 -15.25 4.41 -12.27
N LEU A 506 -15.47 4.71 -10.99
CA LEU A 506 -16.66 5.41 -10.52
C LEU A 506 -16.74 6.84 -11.07
N VAL A 507 -15.62 7.56 -11.14
CA VAL A 507 -15.53 8.88 -11.79
C VAL A 507 -15.91 8.77 -13.26
N PHE A 508 -15.37 7.81 -14.01
CA PHE A 508 -15.74 7.61 -15.42
C PHE A 508 -17.21 7.23 -15.59
N ILE A 509 -17.79 6.44 -14.68
CA ILE A 509 -19.21 6.11 -14.71
C ILE A 509 -20.06 7.36 -14.48
N LEU A 510 -19.74 8.14 -13.44
CA LEU A 510 -20.50 9.32 -13.05
C LEU A 510 -20.40 10.44 -14.08
N PHE A 511 -19.17 10.83 -14.43
CA PHE A 511 -18.89 12.04 -15.20
C PHE A 511 -18.92 11.83 -16.72
N ALA A 512 -18.69 10.61 -17.22
CA ALA A 512 -18.71 10.33 -18.66
C ALA A 512 -19.86 9.40 -19.06
N GLU A 513 -19.89 8.15 -18.59
CA GLU A 513 -20.82 7.11 -19.06
C GLU A 513 -22.30 7.44 -18.76
N THR A 514 -22.59 8.09 -17.63
CA THR A 514 -23.96 8.47 -17.24
C THR A 514 -24.41 9.77 -17.93
N LEU A 515 -23.51 10.74 -18.12
CA LEU A 515 -23.85 12.07 -18.63
C LEU A 515 -23.83 12.17 -20.16
N GLU A 516 -22.89 11.52 -20.86
CA GLU A 516 -22.73 11.61 -22.32
C GLU A 516 -24.06 11.47 -23.10
N PRO A 517 -24.93 10.48 -22.80
CA PRO A 517 -26.14 10.26 -23.59
C PRO A 517 -27.11 11.44 -23.53
N PHE A 518 -27.16 12.17 -22.41
CA PHE A 518 -27.99 13.36 -22.28
C PHE A 518 -27.36 14.54 -23.00
N LEU A 519 -26.05 14.73 -22.86
CA LEU A 519 -25.33 15.88 -23.41
C LEU A 519 -25.21 15.83 -24.93
N THR A 520 -25.07 14.65 -25.53
CA THR A 520 -25.01 14.47 -26.99
C THR A 520 -26.29 14.88 -27.71
N ARG A 521 -27.43 14.89 -27.01
CA ARG A 521 -28.73 15.37 -27.53
C ARG A 521 -28.93 16.88 -27.35
N ALA A 522 -28.05 17.54 -26.61
CA ALA A 522 -28.11 18.98 -26.37
C ALA A 522 -27.46 19.80 -27.49
N SER A 523 -27.79 21.09 -27.56
CA SER A 523 -27.18 22.02 -28.52
C SER A 523 -25.66 22.15 -28.30
N GLY A 524 -24.92 22.58 -29.32
CA GLY A 524 -23.47 22.86 -29.18
C GLY A 524 -23.14 23.81 -28.04
N THR A 525 -23.91 24.88 -27.91
CA THR A 525 -23.81 25.87 -26.84
C THR A 525 -24.07 25.25 -25.46
N SER A 526 -25.11 24.44 -25.32
CA SER A 526 -25.44 23.77 -24.06
C SER A 526 -24.35 22.78 -23.62
N ARG A 527 -23.78 22.04 -24.58
CA ARG A 527 -22.63 21.15 -24.33
C ARG A 527 -21.41 21.92 -23.83
N PHE A 528 -21.07 23.03 -24.48
CA PHE A 528 -19.95 23.87 -24.06
C PHE A 528 -20.13 24.41 -22.64
N TRP A 529 -21.27 25.04 -22.35
CA TRP A 529 -21.54 25.59 -21.02
C TRP A 529 -21.59 24.52 -19.94
N THR A 530 -22.13 23.34 -20.24
CA THR A 530 -22.13 22.23 -19.29
C THR A 530 -20.71 21.72 -19.00
N GLY A 531 -19.88 21.57 -20.04
CA GLY A 531 -18.47 21.24 -19.89
C GLY A 531 -17.72 22.27 -19.04
N LEU A 532 -17.93 23.57 -19.31
CA LEU A 532 -17.33 24.66 -18.55
C LEU A 532 -17.79 24.68 -17.08
N ILE A 533 -19.10 24.59 -16.83
CA ILE A 533 -19.67 24.65 -15.47
C ILE A 533 -19.18 23.48 -14.62
N ILE A 534 -19.17 22.26 -15.16
CA ILE A 534 -18.69 21.09 -14.41
C ILE A 534 -17.19 21.19 -14.18
N THR A 535 -16.40 21.62 -15.19
CA THR A 535 -14.96 21.83 -15.03
C THR A 535 -14.66 22.86 -13.94
N TYR A 536 -15.34 23.99 -14.00
CA TYR A 536 -15.23 25.04 -12.99
C TYR A 536 -15.68 24.56 -11.61
N GLY A 537 -16.76 23.78 -11.52
CA GLY A 537 -17.23 23.18 -10.27
C GLY A 537 -16.20 22.22 -9.64
N CYS A 538 -15.52 21.40 -10.44
CA CYS A 538 -14.42 20.56 -9.97
C CYS A 538 -13.24 21.41 -9.46
N ILE A 539 -12.87 22.49 -10.16
CA ILE A 539 -11.82 23.42 -9.72
C ILE A 539 -12.20 24.11 -8.40
N LEU A 540 -13.43 24.60 -8.26
CA LEU A 540 -13.93 25.18 -7.01
C LEU A 540 -13.92 24.16 -5.87
N ALA A 541 -14.30 22.92 -6.17
CA ALA A 541 -14.23 21.84 -5.20
C ALA A 541 -12.79 21.58 -4.75
N VAL A 542 -11.77 21.77 -5.59
CA VAL A 542 -10.36 21.72 -5.15
C VAL A 542 -10.01 22.94 -4.30
N ILE A 543 -10.28 24.16 -4.79
CA ILE A 543 -9.92 25.42 -4.11
C ILE A 543 -10.48 25.47 -2.69
N PHE A 544 -11.75 25.09 -2.49
CA PHE A 544 -12.39 25.09 -1.18
C PHE A 544 -12.29 23.74 -0.45
N GLY A 545 -11.91 22.68 -1.18
CA GLY A 545 -11.82 21.30 -0.71
C GLY A 545 -10.47 20.90 -0.11
N THR A 546 -9.41 21.61 -0.47
CA THR A 546 -8.04 21.20 -0.18
C THR A 546 -7.27 22.23 0.61
N SER A 547 -6.33 21.74 1.41
CA SER A 547 -5.45 22.54 2.26
C SER A 547 -4.06 21.92 2.36
N ASN A 548 -3.97 20.60 2.41
CA ASN A 548 -2.73 19.86 2.56
C ASN A 548 -1.98 19.63 1.25
N ALA A 549 -2.69 19.46 0.12
CA ALA A 549 -2.09 19.09 -1.16
C ALA A 549 -1.04 20.11 -1.62
N ASP A 550 -1.38 21.41 -1.58
CA ASP A 550 -0.46 22.52 -1.86
C ASP A 550 0.64 22.62 -0.80
N GLN A 551 0.29 22.56 0.48
CA GLN A 551 1.26 22.69 1.57
C GLN A 551 2.35 21.61 1.50
N TRP A 552 1.97 20.35 1.26
CA TRP A 552 2.91 19.24 1.13
C TRP A 552 3.73 19.35 -0.14
N PHE A 553 3.11 19.75 -1.26
CA PHE A 553 3.87 19.98 -2.49
C PHE A 553 4.95 21.05 -2.28
N ARG A 554 4.64 22.19 -1.64
CA ARG A 554 5.65 23.22 -1.34
C ARG A 554 6.66 22.77 -0.31
N TYR A 555 6.21 22.10 0.76
CA TYR A 555 7.08 21.60 1.82
C TYR A 555 8.13 20.61 1.31
N ASN A 556 7.73 19.70 0.42
CA ASN A 556 8.63 18.70 -0.16
C ASN A 556 9.60 19.31 -1.17
N ASN A 557 9.09 20.20 -2.04
CA ASN A 557 9.86 20.72 -3.17
C ASN A 557 10.72 21.95 -2.80
N ARG A 558 10.46 22.64 -1.68
CA ARG A 558 11.41 23.63 -1.14
C ARG A 558 12.71 22.96 -0.70
N GLY A 559 12.64 21.71 -0.25
CA GLY A 559 13.79 20.89 0.09
C GLY A 559 14.45 21.17 1.45
N TYR A 560 15.47 20.39 1.77
CA TYR A 560 16.18 20.38 3.05
C TYR A 560 16.81 21.73 3.40
N GLU A 561 17.29 22.43 2.39
CA GLU A 561 18.04 23.68 2.47
C GLU A 561 17.18 24.84 3.02
N TYR A 562 15.85 24.72 2.93
CA TYR A 562 14.90 25.71 3.43
C TYR A 562 14.17 25.27 4.71
N THR A 563 14.62 24.17 5.33
CA THR A 563 14.11 23.74 6.64
C THR A 563 14.80 24.48 7.79
N SER A 564 14.12 24.63 8.93
CA SER A 564 14.67 25.37 10.07
C SER A 564 15.88 24.67 10.71
N GLY A 565 15.94 23.34 10.66
CA GLY A 565 17.06 22.53 11.17
C GLY A 565 18.17 22.25 10.15
N SER A 566 18.15 22.90 8.98
CA SER A 566 19.10 22.61 7.89
C SER A 566 20.57 22.74 8.30
N ARG A 567 20.91 23.76 9.09
CA ARG A 567 22.28 24.00 9.57
C ARG A 567 22.77 22.88 10.48
N ASP A 568 21.94 22.48 11.44
CA ASP A 568 22.26 21.43 12.40
C ASP A 568 22.35 20.07 11.70
N PHE A 569 21.44 19.80 10.75
CA PHE A 569 21.50 18.61 9.92
C PHE A 569 22.79 18.54 9.09
N GLN A 570 23.17 19.64 8.43
CA GLN A 570 24.39 19.72 7.65
C GLN A 570 25.62 19.52 8.53
N ALA A 571 25.66 20.14 9.72
CA ALA A 571 26.75 19.99 10.68
C ALA A 571 26.88 18.53 11.17
N ALA A 572 25.77 17.87 11.49
CA ALA A 572 25.77 16.46 11.89
C ALA A 572 26.30 15.54 10.77
N ASN A 573 25.86 15.74 9.53
CA ASN A 573 26.37 14.94 8.40
C ASN A 573 27.85 15.19 8.11
N LEU A 574 28.30 16.45 8.24
CA LEU A 574 29.71 16.79 8.08
C LEU A 574 30.57 16.15 9.17
N PHE A 575 30.08 16.11 10.41
CA PHE A 575 30.74 15.45 11.54
C PHE A 575 30.86 13.92 11.33
N LEU A 576 29.83 13.29 10.76
CA LEU A 576 29.82 11.84 10.49
C LEU A 576 30.67 11.46 9.27
N LYS A 577 30.96 12.40 8.38
CA LYS A 577 31.75 12.17 7.17
C LYS A 577 33.20 11.81 7.53
N THR A 578 33.72 10.78 6.86
CA THR A 578 35.09 10.26 7.06
C THR A 578 35.86 10.27 5.73
N PRO A 579 37.18 10.03 5.72
CA PRO A 579 37.96 9.98 4.48
C PRO A 579 37.50 8.88 3.51
N ASP A 580 37.06 7.73 4.05
CA ASP A 580 36.45 6.63 3.30
C ASP A 580 35.13 6.21 3.97
N PRO A 581 34.02 6.93 3.68
CA PRO A 581 32.74 6.73 4.36
C PRO A 581 32.11 5.36 4.12
N LEU A 582 32.29 4.78 2.93
CA LEU A 582 31.70 3.49 2.60
C LEU A 582 32.35 2.35 3.38
N ASN A 583 33.66 2.46 3.66
CA ASN A 583 34.41 1.47 4.44
C ASN A 583 34.42 1.74 5.95
N SER A 584 33.87 2.88 6.36
CA SER A 584 33.74 3.22 7.77
C SER A 584 32.55 2.51 8.40
N PRO A 585 32.56 2.24 9.72
CA PRO A 585 31.47 1.53 10.39
C PRO A 585 30.12 2.24 10.24
N ARG A 586 29.03 1.51 10.36
CA ARG A 586 27.68 2.05 10.19
C ARG A 586 27.31 3.02 11.30
N VAL A 587 26.30 3.85 11.01
CA VAL A 587 25.63 4.73 11.96
C VAL A 587 24.17 4.25 12.09
N GLY A 588 23.64 4.14 13.30
CA GLY A 588 22.22 3.92 13.54
C GLY A 588 21.55 5.23 13.94
N TYR A 589 20.24 5.36 13.76
CA TYR A 589 19.52 6.54 14.22
C TYR A 589 18.13 6.21 14.77
N GLU A 590 17.78 6.88 15.87
CA GLU A 590 16.48 6.73 16.51
C GLU A 590 15.33 7.06 15.54
N LYS A 591 14.26 6.27 15.50
CA LYS A 591 13.00 6.72 14.89
C LYS A 591 12.16 7.47 15.91
N CYS A 592 11.83 8.71 15.60
CA CYS A 592 10.94 9.54 16.42
C CYS A 592 10.17 10.57 15.58
N GLY A 593 9.24 11.28 16.21
CA GLY A 593 8.47 12.38 15.62
C GLY A 593 9.21 13.71 15.49
N LEU A 594 10.43 13.82 16.03
CA LEU A 594 11.14 15.10 16.19
C LEU A 594 11.91 15.57 14.95
N TYR A 595 11.88 14.82 13.84
CA TYR A 595 12.65 15.15 12.63
C TYR A 595 12.00 16.19 11.69
N ALA A 596 10.83 16.73 12.04
CA ALA A 596 10.09 17.63 11.17
C ALA A 596 10.90 18.87 10.75
N SER A 597 11.66 19.46 11.69
CA SER A 597 12.55 20.61 11.41
C SER A 597 13.73 20.26 10.50
N TYR A 598 14.06 18.98 10.34
CA TYR A 598 15.21 18.48 9.57
C TYR A 598 14.81 17.87 8.22
N GLY A 599 13.55 18.00 7.80
CA GLY A 599 13.08 17.53 6.48
C GLY A 599 12.23 16.25 6.50
N GLY A 600 11.94 15.70 7.69
CA GLY A 600 11.00 14.59 7.87
C GLY A 600 11.59 13.39 8.60
N ASP A 601 10.73 12.46 9.00
CA ASP A 601 11.01 11.31 9.87
C ASP A 601 11.89 10.20 9.26
N ARG A 602 12.25 10.35 7.99
CA ARG A 602 13.16 9.46 7.27
C ARG A 602 14.47 10.13 6.86
N VAL A 603 14.74 11.34 7.34
CA VAL A 603 15.89 12.13 6.91
C VAL A 603 17.23 11.38 6.95
N PHE A 604 17.47 10.60 8.00
CA PHE A 604 18.74 9.86 8.16
C PHE A 604 18.79 8.54 7.36
N GLU A 605 17.74 8.11 6.68
CA GLU A 605 17.84 7.05 5.65
C GLU A 605 18.74 7.48 4.49
N SER A 606 18.85 8.80 4.26
CA SER A 606 19.71 9.42 3.26
C SER A 606 21.12 9.75 3.76
N LEU A 607 21.53 9.23 4.93
CA LEU A 607 22.91 9.32 5.42
C LEU A 607 23.97 8.93 4.37
N PRO A 608 23.79 7.87 3.56
CA PRO A 608 24.73 7.51 2.50
C PRO A 608 24.92 8.63 1.47
N TYR A 609 23.89 9.42 1.19
CA TYR A 609 23.98 10.53 0.26
C TYR A 609 24.69 11.75 0.87
N PHE A 610 24.31 12.15 2.09
CA PHE A 610 24.82 13.38 2.71
C PHE A 610 26.21 13.24 3.35
N SER A 611 26.44 12.14 4.07
CA SER A 611 27.70 11.88 4.79
C SER A 611 28.60 10.85 4.11
N GLY A 612 28.05 10.06 3.18
CA GLY A 612 28.71 8.88 2.62
C GLY A 612 28.65 7.64 3.53
N ARG A 613 28.26 7.79 4.81
CA ARG A 613 28.23 6.69 5.78
C ARG A 613 27.02 5.80 5.54
N GLN A 614 27.24 4.50 5.67
CA GLN A 614 26.16 3.51 5.68
C GLN A 614 25.29 3.65 6.94
N THR A 615 24.00 3.37 6.79
CA THR A 615 23.02 3.29 7.89
C THR A 615 22.25 1.97 7.82
N MET A 616 21.48 1.65 8.85
CA MET A 616 20.76 0.37 8.95
C MET A 616 19.39 0.42 8.28
N GLU A 617 18.77 1.59 8.30
CA GLU A 617 17.41 1.87 7.92
C GLU A 617 17.34 2.32 6.46
N GLY A 618 16.24 2.04 5.79
CA GLY A 618 15.97 2.55 4.46
C GLY A 618 14.49 2.47 4.13
N ILE A 619 14.13 3.00 2.96
CA ILE A 619 12.73 3.04 2.54
C ILE A 619 12.26 1.74 1.88
N HIS A 620 13.16 0.99 1.28
CA HIS A 620 12.85 -0.23 0.54
C HIS A 620 12.68 -1.47 1.42
N TYR A 621 11.76 -1.40 2.39
CA TYR A 621 11.41 -2.55 3.23
C TYR A 621 11.08 -3.79 2.39
N ALA A 622 10.34 -3.61 1.28
CA ALA A 622 9.98 -4.70 0.39
C ALA A 622 11.15 -5.29 -0.41
N SER A 623 12.29 -4.59 -0.53
CA SER A 623 13.42 -5.03 -1.36
C SER A 623 14.58 -5.62 -0.55
N SER A 624 14.44 -5.73 0.77
CA SER A 624 15.44 -6.37 1.62
C SER A 624 14.77 -7.14 2.74
N TRP A 625 15.02 -8.44 2.81
CA TRP A 625 14.64 -9.26 3.95
C TRP A 625 15.28 -8.84 5.29
N ALA A 626 16.40 -8.08 5.26
CA ALA A 626 17.01 -7.50 6.45
C ALA A 626 16.08 -6.46 7.11
N ALA A 627 15.14 -5.87 6.36
CA ALA A 627 14.30 -4.79 6.84
C ALA A 627 13.49 -5.18 8.09
N ARG A 628 13.07 -6.45 8.22
CA ARG A 628 12.37 -6.95 9.41
C ARG A 628 13.28 -7.00 10.64
N PHE A 629 14.52 -7.47 10.48
CA PHE A 629 15.54 -7.49 11.54
C PHE A 629 15.92 -6.07 11.98
N MET A 630 16.05 -5.14 11.02
CA MET A 630 16.34 -3.74 11.32
C MET A 630 15.20 -3.05 12.07
N ALA A 631 13.94 -3.33 11.71
CA ALA A 631 12.79 -2.81 12.45
C ALA A 631 12.81 -3.25 13.93
N PHE A 632 13.24 -4.47 14.23
CA PHE A 632 13.45 -4.92 15.61
C PHE A 632 14.59 -4.17 16.29
N SER A 633 15.78 -4.18 15.68
CA SER A 633 17.00 -3.55 16.24
C SER A 633 16.81 -2.09 16.57
N GLN A 634 16.07 -1.39 15.72
CA GLN A 634 15.78 0.02 15.87
C GLN A 634 15.02 0.34 17.16
N THR A 635 14.09 -0.53 17.56
CA THR A 635 13.32 -0.33 18.80
C THR A 635 14.16 -0.49 20.06
N VAL A 636 15.36 -1.07 19.96
CA VAL A 636 16.32 -1.20 21.07
C VAL A 636 16.89 0.16 21.48
N TYR A 637 16.95 1.14 20.57
CA TYR A 637 17.44 2.51 20.82
C TYR A 637 16.45 3.61 20.40
N SER A 638 15.19 3.27 20.13
CA SER A 638 14.14 4.24 19.79
C SER A 638 13.00 4.17 20.79
N LYS A 639 12.57 5.33 21.31
CA LYS A 639 11.39 5.39 22.19
C LYS A 639 10.09 5.13 21.43
N GLU A 640 9.98 5.69 20.23
CA GLU A 640 8.85 5.49 19.34
C GLU A 640 9.06 4.27 18.44
N ILE A 641 7.96 3.65 18.04
CA ILE A 641 7.95 2.53 17.10
C ILE A 641 7.34 3.03 15.79
N LYS A 642 8.14 3.05 14.73
CA LYS A 642 7.71 3.42 13.37
C LYS A 642 8.02 2.30 12.40
N THR A 643 7.02 1.46 12.12
CA THR A 643 7.14 0.32 11.20
C THR A 643 5.89 0.24 10.31
N PRO A 644 6.02 -0.19 9.04
CA PRO A 644 4.88 -0.36 8.14
C PRO A 644 3.93 -1.50 8.57
N ARG A 645 4.38 -2.42 9.43
CA ARG A 645 3.57 -3.49 10.02
C ARG A 645 3.76 -3.53 11.53
N SER A 646 2.67 -3.70 12.27
CA SER A 646 2.65 -3.74 13.74
C SER A 646 3.19 -5.05 14.33
N TYR A 647 4.45 -5.36 14.02
CA TYR A 647 5.17 -6.51 14.57
C TYR A 647 5.26 -6.46 16.10
N ILE A 648 5.53 -7.61 16.72
CA ILE A 648 5.93 -7.66 18.13
C ILE A 648 7.43 -7.32 18.20
N LEU A 649 7.76 -6.08 18.55
CA LEU A 649 9.13 -5.54 18.55
C LEU A 649 9.71 -5.46 19.97
N SER A 650 10.95 -4.96 20.05
CA SER A 650 11.68 -4.78 21.31
C SER A 650 11.21 -3.52 22.07
N ARG A 651 12.01 -3.13 23.06
CA ARG A 651 11.90 -1.90 23.85
C ARG A 651 13.29 -1.25 23.95
N LEU A 652 13.29 0.01 24.38
CA LEU A 652 14.53 0.74 24.67
C LEU A 652 15.36 -0.04 25.71
N ASN A 653 16.54 -0.50 25.30
CA ASN A 653 17.38 -1.39 26.10
C ASN A 653 18.87 -1.19 25.72
N ALA A 654 19.53 -0.25 26.40
CA ALA A 654 20.91 0.10 26.12
C ALA A 654 21.90 -1.05 26.43
N ASP A 655 21.58 -1.92 27.38
CA ASP A 655 22.43 -3.05 27.78
C ASP A 655 22.49 -4.14 26.70
N ALA A 656 21.44 -4.27 25.89
CA ALA A 656 21.40 -5.22 24.77
C ALA A 656 22.11 -4.69 23.49
N LEU A 657 22.33 -3.36 23.39
CA LEU A 657 22.88 -2.74 22.18
C LEU A 657 24.25 -3.30 21.73
N PRO A 658 25.24 -3.56 22.62
CA PRO A 658 26.56 -4.04 22.21
C PRO A 658 26.50 -5.26 21.27
N ALA A 659 25.67 -6.26 21.59
CA ALA A 659 25.55 -7.48 20.79
C ALA A 659 25.03 -7.21 19.38
N TYR A 660 24.03 -6.33 19.24
CA TYR A 660 23.48 -5.94 17.93
C TYR A 660 24.42 -5.02 17.16
N MET A 661 25.12 -4.10 17.85
CA MET A 661 26.05 -3.18 17.22
C MET A 661 27.30 -3.89 16.67
N ASP A 662 27.83 -4.85 17.41
CA ASP A 662 28.94 -5.70 16.97
C ASP A 662 28.58 -6.49 15.71
N LEU A 663 27.39 -7.09 15.69
CA LEU A 663 26.90 -7.93 14.59
C LEU A 663 26.83 -7.17 13.26
N TYR A 664 26.50 -5.88 13.29
CA TYR A 664 26.33 -5.05 12.10
C TYR A 664 27.42 -4.02 11.85
N ASN A 665 28.50 -4.04 12.62
CA ASN A 665 29.57 -3.05 12.53
C ASN A 665 29.05 -1.61 12.73
N LEU A 666 28.23 -1.39 13.75
CA LEU A 666 27.77 -0.06 14.15
C LEU A 666 28.79 0.59 15.08
N SER A 667 29.05 1.88 14.87
CA SER A 667 29.97 2.64 15.74
C SER A 667 29.33 3.84 16.42
N GLN A 668 28.23 4.34 15.88
CA GLN A 668 27.57 5.55 16.36
C GLN A 668 26.05 5.40 16.33
N LEU A 669 25.39 6.10 17.25
CA LEU A 669 23.95 6.30 17.27
C LEU A 669 23.62 7.80 17.23
N ILE A 670 22.63 8.16 16.41
CA ILE A 670 22.01 9.49 16.38
C ILE A 670 20.71 9.41 17.19
N LEU A 671 20.62 10.17 18.28
CA LEU A 671 19.47 10.16 19.20
C LEU A 671 18.88 11.56 19.37
N MET A 672 17.56 11.60 19.54
CA MET A 672 16.77 12.83 19.60
C MET A 672 15.99 12.93 20.90
N THR A 673 15.27 11.87 21.29
CA THR A 673 14.37 11.92 22.45
C THR A 673 15.14 11.92 23.77
N PRO A 674 14.65 12.61 24.80
CA PRO A 674 15.27 12.59 26.13
C PRO A 674 15.42 11.16 26.68
N GLU A 675 14.42 10.30 26.49
CA GLU A 675 14.42 8.92 26.99
C GLU A 675 15.51 8.07 26.32
N ALA A 676 15.65 8.15 24.99
CA ALA A 676 16.69 7.40 24.28
C ALA A 676 18.10 7.89 24.67
N ARG A 677 18.27 9.22 24.83
CA ARG A 677 19.52 9.82 25.30
C ARG A 677 19.86 9.36 26.71
N GLU A 678 18.93 9.42 27.66
CA GLU A 678 19.13 9.00 29.04
C GLU A 678 19.49 7.51 29.13
N ALA A 679 18.80 6.65 28.35
CA ALA A 679 19.11 5.22 28.29
C ALA A 679 20.56 4.95 27.85
N VAL A 680 21.02 5.63 26.80
CA VAL A 680 22.35 5.43 26.23
C VAL A 680 23.43 6.12 27.09
N GLU A 681 23.16 7.29 27.66
CA GLU A 681 24.07 8.00 28.56
C GLU A 681 24.28 7.27 29.88
N GLY A 682 23.26 6.57 30.39
CA GLY A 682 23.34 5.74 31.58
C GLY A 682 24.20 4.47 31.40
N SER A 683 24.48 4.07 30.16
CA SER A 683 25.26 2.87 29.84
C SER A 683 26.78 3.16 29.77
N SER A 684 27.58 2.26 30.34
CA SER A 684 29.04 2.37 30.31
C SER A 684 29.64 2.16 28.92
N HIS A 685 28.90 1.55 28.00
CA HIS A 685 29.31 1.23 26.62
C HIS A 685 29.38 2.46 25.69
N PHE A 686 28.74 3.57 26.08
CA PHE A 686 28.59 4.72 25.18
C PHE A 686 29.26 5.99 25.70
N LYS A 687 29.60 6.87 24.77
CA LYS A 687 30.11 8.22 25.04
C LYS A 687 29.49 9.22 24.07
N LYS A 688 28.97 10.33 24.58
CA LYS A 688 28.53 11.45 23.74
C LYS A 688 29.73 12.09 23.02
N GLU A 689 29.64 12.23 21.70
CA GLU A 689 30.69 12.85 20.88
C GLU A 689 30.35 14.27 20.46
N ALA A 690 29.09 14.52 20.07
CA ALA A 690 28.66 15.80 19.52
C ALA A 690 27.15 16.03 19.72
N GLU A 691 26.75 17.29 19.62
CA GLU A 691 25.35 17.72 19.62
C GLU A 691 25.18 18.91 18.68
N PHE A 692 24.13 18.88 17.86
CA PHE A 692 23.78 19.89 16.87
C PHE A 692 22.26 20.12 16.93
N GLY A 693 21.82 21.20 17.58
CA GLY A 693 20.41 21.38 17.91
C GLY A 693 19.89 20.19 18.73
N ASP A 694 18.82 19.54 18.25
CA ASP A 694 18.24 18.35 18.90
C ASP A 694 18.90 17.03 18.46
N ILE A 695 19.92 17.07 17.59
CA ILE A 695 20.64 15.88 17.11
C ILE A 695 21.82 15.62 18.05
N ALA A 696 21.80 14.52 18.80
CA ALA A 696 22.94 14.08 19.61
C ALA A 696 23.58 12.81 19.04
N ILE A 697 24.91 12.77 18.97
CA ILE A 697 25.67 11.66 18.41
C ILE A 697 26.48 10.97 19.51
N TYR A 698 26.28 9.66 19.66
CA TYR A 698 26.92 8.82 20.67
C TYR A 698 27.81 7.77 20.01
N ARG A 699 29.03 7.61 20.53
CA ARG A 699 29.99 6.56 20.15
C ARG A 699 29.77 5.31 20.99
N TYR A 700 29.73 4.16 20.32
CA TYR A 700 29.94 2.87 20.95
C TYR A 700 31.44 2.61 21.14
N LYS A 701 31.89 2.45 22.39
CA LYS A 701 33.33 2.45 22.75
C LYS A 701 34.06 1.18 22.29
N GLU A 702 33.35 0.08 22.21
CA GLU A 702 33.91 -1.25 21.92
C GLU A 702 33.86 -1.62 20.43
N SER A 703 33.40 -0.71 19.56
CA SER A 703 33.34 -0.91 18.11
C SER A 703 34.71 -1.26 17.53
N ASP A 704 34.83 -2.43 16.89
CA ASP A 704 36.09 -2.90 16.27
C ASP A 704 36.29 -2.43 14.82
N GLY A 705 35.23 -1.87 14.24
CA GLY A 705 35.19 -1.31 12.90
C GLY A 705 35.27 -2.32 11.74
N ARG A 706 35.11 -3.62 12.00
CA ARG A 706 35.37 -4.68 11.00
C ARG A 706 34.11 -5.11 10.27
N TYR A 707 34.15 -5.06 8.94
CA TYR A 707 33.12 -5.63 8.07
C TYR A 707 33.31 -7.13 7.80
N VAL A 708 34.55 -7.62 7.84
CA VAL A 708 34.87 -9.05 7.76
C VAL A 708 35.58 -9.46 9.04
N ASP A 709 35.07 -10.49 9.71
CA ASP A 709 35.64 -11.01 10.96
C ASP A 709 35.49 -12.54 11.04
N VAL A 710 36.28 -13.19 11.88
CA VAL A 710 36.10 -14.62 12.21
C VAL A 710 35.18 -14.71 13.42
N PRO A 711 34.02 -15.40 13.35
CA PRO A 711 33.08 -15.46 14.45
C PRO A 711 33.72 -16.09 15.71
N ARG A 712 33.17 -15.81 16.89
CA ARG A 712 33.74 -16.34 18.15
C ARG A 712 33.60 -17.85 18.26
N ARG A 713 32.48 -18.38 17.76
CA ARG A 713 32.12 -19.80 17.74
C ARG A 713 32.02 -20.31 16.31
N MET A 714 32.22 -21.61 16.14
CA MET A 714 31.97 -22.29 14.87
C MET A 714 30.48 -22.17 14.50
N PRO A 715 30.15 -21.61 13.31
CA PRO A 715 28.77 -21.58 12.84
C PRO A 715 28.19 -22.99 12.67
N LEU A 716 26.88 -23.10 12.85
CA LEU A 716 26.13 -24.36 12.76
C LEU A 716 25.48 -24.52 11.39
N LEU A 717 25.32 -25.77 10.96
CA LEU A 717 24.51 -26.12 9.79
C LEU A 717 23.04 -26.25 10.18
N TYR A 718 22.19 -25.36 9.68
CA TYR A 718 20.78 -25.32 10.01
C TYR A 718 19.95 -26.18 9.05
N ARG A 719 19.11 -27.07 9.60
CA ARG A 719 18.29 -28.03 8.83
C ARG A 719 16.80 -27.67 8.74
N GLY A 720 16.33 -26.66 9.48
CA GLY A 720 14.93 -26.22 9.41
C GLY A 720 14.54 -25.66 8.04
N GLU A 721 13.31 -25.94 7.61
CA GLU A 721 12.81 -25.52 6.30
C GLU A 721 12.47 -24.02 6.24
N ASP A 722 11.92 -23.47 7.32
CA ASP A 722 11.55 -22.04 7.44
C ASP A 722 12.62 -21.21 8.16
N TRP A 723 13.86 -21.41 7.73
CA TRP A 723 15.05 -20.85 8.33
C TRP A 723 15.05 -19.31 8.45
N VAL A 724 14.26 -18.58 7.65
CA VAL A 724 14.16 -17.12 7.77
C VAL A 724 13.34 -16.70 8.98
N GLU A 725 12.21 -17.37 9.24
CA GLU A 725 11.42 -17.12 10.43
C GLU A 725 12.19 -17.53 11.68
N ASP A 726 12.84 -18.70 11.63
CA ASP A 726 13.65 -19.21 12.73
C ASP A 726 14.83 -18.27 13.05
N PHE A 727 15.53 -17.76 12.03
CA PHE A 727 16.60 -16.78 12.23
C PHE A 727 16.08 -15.48 12.84
N TYR A 728 14.88 -15.03 12.45
CA TYR A 728 14.25 -13.86 13.04
C TYR A 728 13.82 -14.11 14.50
N GLN A 729 13.30 -15.28 14.83
CA GLN A 729 13.00 -15.67 16.21
C GLN A 729 14.26 -15.65 17.08
N TRP A 730 15.32 -16.35 16.66
CA TRP A 730 16.63 -16.36 17.32
C TRP A 730 17.16 -14.94 17.54
N TYR A 731 17.05 -14.09 16.52
CA TYR A 731 17.52 -12.71 16.57
C TYR A 731 16.81 -11.86 17.63
N ARG A 732 15.49 -12.01 17.76
CA ARG A 732 14.66 -11.27 18.72
C ARG A 732 14.87 -11.70 20.16
N GLU A 733 15.08 -13.00 20.36
CA GLU A 733 15.37 -13.53 21.70
C GLU A 733 16.67 -12.95 22.25
N GLY A 734 17.63 -12.62 21.38
CA GLY A 734 18.90 -12.00 21.75
C GLY A 734 19.84 -12.93 22.55
N ARG A 735 19.45 -14.20 22.73
CA ARG A 735 20.25 -15.24 23.40
C ARG A 735 21.10 -15.94 22.36
N HIS A 736 22.37 -16.21 22.70
CA HIS A 736 23.31 -16.93 21.81
C HIS A 736 23.52 -16.27 20.44
N LEU A 737 23.51 -14.93 20.38
CA LEU A 737 23.79 -14.19 19.13
C LEU A 737 25.21 -14.44 18.57
N ASP A 738 26.10 -15.02 19.38
CA ASP A 738 27.44 -15.44 18.99
C ASP A 738 27.48 -16.81 18.27
N LEU A 739 26.36 -17.56 18.28
CA LEU A 739 26.21 -18.86 17.65
C LEU A 739 25.44 -18.72 16.33
N LEU A 740 26.18 -18.49 15.26
CA LEU A 740 25.63 -18.23 13.93
C LEU A 740 25.16 -19.53 13.25
N MET A 741 24.20 -19.41 12.34
CA MET A 741 23.58 -20.55 11.65
C MET A 741 23.59 -20.35 10.13
N VAL A 742 23.91 -21.40 9.38
CA VAL A 742 23.97 -21.42 7.91
C VAL A 742 22.98 -22.47 7.39
N PRO A 743 21.98 -22.11 6.57
CA PRO A 743 21.03 -23.08 6.04
C PRO A 743 21.73 -24.13 5.17
N GLY A 744 21.60 -25.40 5.54
CA GLY A 744 22.35 -26.49 4.93
C GLY A 744 22.03 -26.79 3.47
N SER A 745 20.94 -26.22 2.93
CA SER A 745 20.56 -26.26 1.51
C SER A 745 21.43 -25.37 0.61
N TYR A 746 22.16 -24.41 1.18
CA TYR A 746 23.06 -23.50 0.46
C TYR A 746 24.52 -23.99 0.44
N VAL A 747 24.90 -24.85 1.39
CA VAL A 747 26.26 -25.42 1.48
C VAL A 747 26.35 -26.70 0.64
N ARG A 748 26.69 -26.52 -0.65
CA ARG A 748 26.78 -27.62 -1.63
C ARG A 748 28.15 -28.28 -1.72
N ASP A 749 29.20 -27.56 -1.32
CA ASP A 749 30.57 -28.06 -1.33
C ASP A 749 30.80 -29.00 -0.14
N GLU A 750 31.38 -30.18 -0.38
CA GLU A 750 31.55 -31.20 0.66
C GLU A 750 32.59 -30.80 1.72
N GLU A 751 33.63 -30.07 1.32
CA GLU A 751 34.68 -29.61 2.23
C GLU A 751 34.13 -28.56 3.19
N ASP A 752 33.41 -27.55 2.68
CA ASP A 752 32.75 -26.53 3.52
C ASP A 752 31.66 -27.14 4.41
N ARG A 753 30.92 -28.14 3.91
CA ARG A 753 29.95 -28.89 4.73
C ARG A 753 30.63 -29.63 5.88
N THR A 754 31.83 -30.16 5.65
CA THR A 754 32.62 -30.85 6.69
C THR A 754 33.14 -29.87 7.74
N VAL A 755 33.52 -28.65 7.34
CA VAL A 755 33.89 -27.58 8.29
C VAL A 755 32.71 -27.21 9.21
N LEU A 756 31.49 -27.20 8.66
CA LEU A 756 30.25 -26.88 9.38
C LEU A 756 29.51 -28.12 9.90
N ALA A 757 30.23 -29.16 10.35
CA ALA A 757 29.63 -30.47 10.65
C ALA A 757 28.55 -30.47 11.76
N THR A 758 28.56 -29.51 12.68
CA THR A 758 27.59 -29.45 13.79
C THR A 758 26.24 -28.95 13.29
N GLU A 759 25.20 -29.76 13.44
CA GLU A 759 23.85 -29.46 12.94
C GLU A 759 22.93 -28.88 14.03
N ALA A 760 22.02 -28.02 13.61
CA ALA A 760 20.87 -27.55 14.40
C ALA A 760 19.57 -27.74 13.61
N VAL A 761 18.53 -28.23 14.27
CA VAL A 761 17.22 -28.51 13.64
C VAL A 761 16.19 -27.45 13.97
N ASN A 762 16.26 -26.87 15.18
CA ASN A 762 15.43 -25.75 15.62
C ASN A 762 16.27 -24.78 16.47
N VAL A 763 15.75 -23.55 16.65
CA VAL A 763 16.44 -22.49 17.40
C VAL A 763 16.30 -22.61 18.92
N GLU A 764 15.32 -23.38 19.39
CA GLU A 764 15.04 -23.59 20.82
C GLU A 764 16.11 -24.45 21.50
N GLU A 765 16.74 -25.37 20.75
CA GLU A 765 17.77 -26.29 21.26
C GLU A 765 19.18 -25.68 21.29
N LEU A 766 19.39 -24.45 20.79
CA LEU A 766 20.71 -23.83 20.66
C LEU A 766 21.48 -23.75 21.98
N GLY A 767 20.78 -23.54 23.10
CA GLY A 767 21.41 -23.48 24.43
C GLY A 767 22.03 -24.81 24.90
N SER A 768 21.63 -25.94 24.29
CA SER A 768 22.14 -27.28 24.58
C SER A 768 23.30 -27.71 23.67
N LEU A 769 23.47 -27.02 22.53
CA LEU A 769 24.47 -27.37 21.54
C LEU A 769 25.86 -26.88 21.96
N ARG A 770 26.87 -27.74 21.83
CA ARG A 770 28.28 -27.36 22.00
C ARG A 770 28.82 -26.95 20.64
N SER A 771 29.28 -25.71 20.54
CA SER A 771 30.05 -25.20 19.39
C SER A 771 31.44 -24.78 19.84
N ASP A 772 32.43 -25.16 19.04
CA ASP A 772 33.85 -24.92 19.30
C ASP A 772 34.20 -23.43 19.20
N LEU A 773 35.12 -22.99 20.06
CA LEU A 773 35.69 -21.65 19.99
C LEU A 773 36.71 -21.58 18.86
N LEU A 774 36.60 -20.56 18.01
CA LEU A 774 37.54 -20.35 16.90
C LEU A 774 38.79 -19.60 17.38
N ASP A 775 39.98 -20.02 16.92
CA ASP A 775 41.25 -19.37 17.28
C ASP A 775 41.47 -18.03 16.54
N ARG A 776 41.00 -16.96 17.18
CA ARG A 776 41.12 -15.58 16.70
C ARG A 776 42.45 -14.89 17.03
N ARG A 777 43.40 -15.57 17.70
CA ARG A 777 44.67 -14.95 18.08
C ARG A 777 45.48 -14.55 16.84
N GLY A 778 45.97 -13.31 16.83
CA GLY A 778 46.73 -12.75 15.73
C GLY A 778 45.95 -12.57 14.42
N LEU A 779 44.60 -12.57 14.47
CA LEU A 779 43.75 -12.34 13.30
C LEU A 779 44.06 -10.98 12.65
N ARG A 780 44.41 -11.02 11.37
CA ARG A 780 44.61 -9.86 10.51
C ARG A 780 43.70 -10.00 9.30
N VAL A 781 42.76 -9.07 9.20
CA VAL A 781 41.85 -8.95 8.07
C VAL A 781 41.83 -7.50 7.61
N GLU A 782 42.14 -7.28 6.35
CA GLU A 782 42.01 -5.98 5.68
C GLU A 782 40.86 -6.10 4.70
N THR A 783 39.92 -5.16 4.70
CA THR A 783 38.70 -5.22 3.90
C THR A 783 38.51 -3.93 3.13
N ARG A 784 38.02 -4.07 1.89
CA ARG A 784 37.56 -2.99 1.04
C ARG A 784 36.20 -3.34 0.45
N LEU A 785 35.25 -2.44 0.66
CA LEU A 785 33.90 -2.46 0.15
C LEU A 785 33.78 -1.48 -1.01
N GLU A 786 33.09 -1.95 -2.04
CA GLU A 786 32.51 -1.17 -3.12
C GLU A 786 31.07 -1.65 -3.31
N HIS A 787 30.23 -0.89 -4.00
CA HIS A 787 28.83 -1.25 -4.20
C HIS A 787 28.65 -2.67 -4.77
N HIS A 788 29.43 -3.05 -5.78
CA HIS A 788 29.32 -4.36 -6.42
C HIS A 788 30.48 -5.33 -6.11
N ARG A 789 31.38 -5.00 -5.18
CA ARG A 789 32.59 -5.78 -4.92
C ARG A 789 32.98 -5.69 -3.45
N ILE A 790 33.34 -6.82 -2.86
CA ILE A 790 33.92 -6.90 -1.52
C ILE A 790 35.24 -7.63 -1.65
N GLU A 791 36.31 -7.04 -1.17
CA GLU A 791 37.66 -7.59 -1.26
C GLU A 791 38.25 -7.63 0.14
N PHE A 792 38.85 -8.76 0.51
CA PHE A 792 39.58 -8.83 1.77
C PHE A 792 40.77 -9.77 1.70
N THR A 793 41.77 -9.50 2.54
CA THR A 793 42.90 -10.40 2.78
C THR A 793 42.88 -10.90 4.21
N THR A 794 43.16 -12.18 4.42
CA THR A 794 43.16 -12.82 5.74
C THR A 794 44.35 -13.75 5.95
N ASN A 795 44.82 -13.84 7.20
CA ASN A 795 45.83 -14.81 7.61
C ASN A 795 45.26 -16.10 8.24
N LYS A 796 43.93 -16.27 8.27
CA LYS A 796 43.23 -17.40 8.91
C LYS A 796 42.41 -18.22 7.90
N MET A 797 43.06 -18.74 6.86
CA MET A 797 42.40 -19.61 5.86
C MET A 797 41.82 -20.88 6.50
N GLY A 798 40.77 -21.44 5.88
CA GLY A 798 40.04 -22.61 6.37
C GLY A 798 39.07 -22.32 7.53
N LEU A 799 39.17 -21.15 8.18
CA LEU A 799 38.19 -20.73 9.18
C LEU A 799 37.03 -19.95 8.53
N PRO A 800 35.80 -20.10 9.03
CA PRO A 800 34.68 -19.29 8.57
C PRO A 800 34.90 -17.79 8.80
N HIS A 801 34.59 -16.96 7.80
CA HIS A 801 34.62 -15.50 7.86
C HIS A 801 33.20 -14.96 7.68
N LEU A 802 32.72 -14.24 8.69
CA LEU A 802 31.48 -13.48 8.66
C LEU A 802 31.72 -12.18 7.89
N ILE A 803 30.93 -11.96 6.85
CA ILE A 803 30.86 -10.70 6.13
C ILE A 803 29.58 -9.99 6.59
N LYS A 804 29.73 -8.85 7.26
CA LYS A 804 28.63 -8.04 7.82
C LYS A 804 27.92 -7.22 6.73
N VAL A 805 27.59 -7.88 5.62
CA VAL A 805 26.81 -7.40 4.47
C VAL A 805 25.74 -8.45 4.19
N SER A 806 24.53 -8.01 3.86
CA SER A 806 23.38 -8.89 3.62
C SER A 806 23.63 -9.86 2.48
N TYR A 807 23.17 -11.11 2.64
CA TYR A 807 23.26 -12.11 1.57
C TYR A 807 22.21 -11.87 0.48
N TYR A 808 22.62 -12.13 -0.76
CA TYR A 808 21.75 -12.27 -1.92
C TYR A 808 22.38 -13.23 -2.94
N PRO A 809 21.60 -14.03 -3.70
CA PRO A 809 22.15 -15.08 -4.56
C PRO A 809 23.11 -14.64 -5.68
N ASN A 810 23.17 -13.35 -5.99
CA ASN A 810 24.03 -12.83 -7.06
C ASN A 810 25.51 -12.68 -6.66
N TRP A 811 25.84 -12.81 -5.37
CA TRP A 811 27.23 -12.76 -4.89
C TRP A 811 27.99 -14.00 -5.34
N LYS A 812 29.11 -13.79 -6.03
CA LYS A 812 30.07 -14.82 -6.46
C LYS A 812 31.38 -14.57 -5.73
N VAL A 813 32.17 -15.61 -5.49
CA VAL A 813 33.45 -15.50 -4.77
C VAL A 813 34.59 -16.12 -5.55
N GLN A 814 35.76 -15.50 -5.45
CA GLN A 814 37.07 -16.03 -5.80
C GLN A 814 37.90 -16.14 -4.52
N GLY A 815 38.68 -17.23 -4.37
CA GLY A 815 39.46 -17.52 -3.16
C GLY A 815 38.69 -18.28 -2.07
N ALA A 816 37.46 -18.74 -2.35
CA ALA A 816 36.63 -19.61 -1.51
C ALA A 816 35.69 -20.47 -2.38
N ASN A 817 35.06 -21.51 -1.81
CA ASN A 817 34.19 -22.42 -2.56
C ASN A 817 32.75 -21.89 -2.74
N GLY A 818 32.29 -20.98 -1.88
CA GLY A 818 30.95 -20.40 -1.97
C GLY A 818 30.72 -19.20 -1.04
N VAL A 819 29.60 -18.52 -1.28
CA VAL A 819 29.04 -17.49 -0.41
C VAL A 819 27.73 -18.03 0.14
N TYR A 820 27.60 -18.08 1.46
CA TYR A 820 26.45 -18.70 2.12
C TYR A 820 25.65 -17.66 2.92
N PRO A 821 24.30 -17.74 2.95
CA PRO A 821 23.52 -16.98 3.90
C PRO A 821 23.84 -17.45 5.32
N VAL A 822 23.99 -16.51 6.25
CA VAL A 822 24.19 -16.80 7.66
C VAL A 822 23.30 -15.91 8.52
N SER A 823 22.81 -16.44 9.65
CA SER A 823 21.98 -15.67 10.57
C SER A 823 22.67 -14.36 11.00
N PRO A 824 21.92 -13.25 11.13
CA PRO A 824 20.48 -13.11 10.90
C PRO A 824 20.08 -13.04 9.41
N HIS A 825 20.93 -12.45 8.56
CA HIS A 825 20.70 -12.32 7.10
C HIS A 825 22.00 -11.96 6.34
N LEU A 826 23.15 -12.22 6.95
CA LEU A 826 24.48 -11.80 6.49
C LEU A 826 25.11 -12.86 5.59
N MET A 827 26.38 -12.68 5.22
CA MET A 827 27.12 -13.64 4.40
C MET A 827 28.23 -14.34 5.18
N LEU A 828 28.45 -15.62 4.88
CA LEU A 828 29.58 -16.40 5.35
C LEU A 828 30.40 -16.91 4.15
N VAL A 829 31.72 -16.85 4.27
CA VAL A 829 32.67 -17.47 3.32
C VAL A 829 33.74 -18.24 4.10
N ILE A 830 34.29 -19.30 3.51
CA ILE A 830 35.40 -20.06 4.10
C ILE A 830 36.62 -19.95 3.17
N PRO A 831 37.57 -19.03 3.44
CA PRO A 831 38.69 -18.77 2.55
C PRO A 831 39.58 -19.98 2.33
N ARG A 832 39.93 -20.22 1.07
CA ARG A 832 40.95 -21.19 0.62
C ARG A 832 42.26 -20.51 0.20
N GLU A 833 42.17 -19.23 -0.14
CA GLU A 833 43.31 -18.38 -0.46
C GLU A 833 43.39 -17.20 0.53
N PRO A 834 44.57 -16.58 0.72
CA PRO A 834 44.71 -15.41 1.58
C PRO A 834 43.93 -14.20 1.07
N HIS A 835 43.70 -14.11 -0.23
CA HIS A 835 43.02 -13.01 -0.90
C HIS A 835 41.68 -13.48 -1.45
N VAL A 836 40.59 -12.85 -1.00
CA VAL A 836 39.23 -13.25 -1.35
C VAL A 836 38.49 -12.05 -1.95
N VAL A 837 37.82 -12.29 -3.07
CA VAL A 837 37.05 -11.27 -3.79
C VAL A 837 35.64 -11.77 -4.02
N LEU A 838 34.66 -11.07 -3.47
CA LEU A 838 33.25 -11.26 -3.78
C LEU A 838 32.81 -10.21 -4.82
N THR A 839 32.06 -10.64 -5.82
CA THR A 839 31.53 -9.77 -6.88
C THR A 839 30.02 -9.98 -7.04
N TYR A 840 29.29 -8.87 -7.15
CA TYR A 840 27.85 -8.89 -7.42
C TYR A 840 27.60 -9.06 -8.92
N GLY A 841 27.38 -10.32 -9.32
CA GLY A 841 27.18 -10.72 -10.70
C GLY A 841 25.72 -10.72 -11.14
N SER A 842 25.48 -11.26 -12.33
CA SER A 842 24.14 -11.59 -12.81
C SER A 842 23.82 -13.06 -12.59
N ASN A 843 22.53 -13.34 -12.39
CA ASN A 843 21.97 -14.68 -12.30
C ASN A 843 21.32 -15.14 -13.64
N PRO A 844 21.01 -16.43 -13.82
CA PRO A 844 20.42 -16.94 -15.06
C PRO A 844 19.08 -16.30 -15.44
N TRP A 845 18.23 -15.97 -14.47
CA TRP A 845 16.92 -15.36 -14.72
C TRP A 845 17.02 -13.92 -15.20
N GLU A 846 18.00 -13.16 -14.69
CA GLU A 846 18.34 -11.84 -15.21
C GLU A 846 18.82 -11.94 -16.65
N ILE A 847 19.75 -12.86 -16.95
CA ILE A 847 20.30 -13.04 -18.30
C ILE A 847 19.17 -13.42 -19.28
N ILE A 848 18.33 -14.39 -18.93
CA ILE A 848 17.17 -14.79 -19.74
C ILE A 848 16.22 -13.61 -19.94
N GLY A 849 15.92 -12.88 -18.88
CA GLY A 849 15.06 -11.70 -18.94
C GLY A 849 15.61 -10.61 -19.87
N PHE A 850 16.91 -10.26 -19.74
CA PHE A 850 17.58 -9.31 -20.62
C PHE A 850 17.60 -9.78 -22.08
N MET A 851 17.82 -11.07 -22.34
CA MET A 851 17.75 -11.62 -23.70
C MET A 851 16.34 -11.48 -24.30
N ILE A 852 15.29 -11.81 -23.54
CA ILE A 852 13.90 -11.68 -24.00
C ILE A 852 13.55 -10.21 -24.26
N THR A 853 13.91 -9.32 -23.33
CA THR A 853 13.66 -7.87 -23.49
C THR A 853 14.45 -7.29 -24.65
N GLY A 854 15.73 -7.60 -24.77
CA GLY A 854 16.59 -7.17 -25.87
C GLY A 854 16.06 -7.63 -27.23
N ALA A 855 15.68 -8.91 -27.36
CA ALA A 855 15.06 -9.44 -28.58
C ALA A 855 13.74 -8.73 -28.90
N THR A 856 12.90 -8.48 -27.88
CA THR A 856 11.62 -7.77 -28.03
C THR A 856 11.84 -6.34 -28.55
N LEU A 857 12.75 -5.58 -27.94
CA LEU A 857 13.07 -4.22 -28.34
C LEU A 857 13.72 -4.16 -29.73
N PHE A 858 14.61 -5.10 -30.04
CA PHE A 858 15.22 -5.22 -31.37
C PHE A 858 14.15 -5.45 -32.45
N LEU A 859 13.20 -6.37 -32.22
CA LEU A 859 12.10 -6.63 -33.15
C LEU A 859 11.18 -5.41 -33.32
N LEU A 860 10.89 -4.68 -32.24
CA LEU A 860 10.14 -3.42 -32.31
C LEU A 860 10.86 -2.35 -33.14
N PHE A 861 12.16 -2.15 -32.89
CA PHE A 861 12.98 -1.18 -33.62
C PHE A 861 13.12 -1.56 -35.10
N PHE A 862 13.44 -2.81 -35.39
CA PHE A 862 13.55 -3.32 -36.76
C PHE A 862 12.22 -3.20 -37.52
N SER A 863 11.10 -3.55 -36.89
CA SER A 863 9.79 -3.41 -37.53
C SER A 863 9.39 -1.96 -37.80
N SER A 864 9.84 -1.02 -36.95
CA SER A 864 9.56 0.42 -37.10
C SER A 864 10.44 1.05 -38.19
N THR A 865 11.74 0.76 -38.18
CA THR A 865 12.70 1.24 -39.19
C THR A 865 12.40 0.66 -40.57
N TRP A 866 12.07 -0.63 -40.66
CA TRP A 866 11.67 -1.26 -41.92
C TRP A 866 10.43 -0.59 -42.52
N ARG A 867 9.42 -0.21 -41.71
CA ARG A 867 8.25 0.55 -42.19
C ARG A 867 8.61 1.93 -42.73
N LEU A 868 9.57 2.61 -42.09
CA LEU A 868 10.05 3.91 -42.55
C LEU A 868 10.80 3.77 -43.88
N VAL A 869 11.75 2.84 -43.99
CA VAL A 869 12.57 2.63 -45.20
C VAL A 869 11.74 2.12 -46.39
N SER A 870 10.85 1.15 -46.16
CA SER A 870 9.93 0.66 -47.20
C SER A 870 8.89 1.70 -47.64
N GLY A 871 8.62 2.71 -46.81
CA GLY A 871 7.83 3.89 -47.18
C GLY A 871 8.53 4.84 -48.17
N PHE A 872 9.87 4.81 -48.24
CA PHE A 872 10.68 5.62 -49.17
C PHE A 872 11.04 4.91 -50.47
N SER A 873 11.03 3.58 -50.52
CA SER A 873 11.30 2.83 -51.75
C SER A 873 10.07 2.77 -52.67
N ARG A 874 10.19 3.20 -53.94
CA ARG A 874 9.16 3.00 -54.99
C ARG A 874 8.96 1.52 -55.38
N PHE A 875 9.72 0.60 -54.79
CA PHE A 875 9.52 -0.84 -54.95
C PHE A 875 8.35 -1.31 -54.08
N ARG A 876 7.15 -1.31 -54.66
CA ARG A 876 6.05 -2.15 -54.17
C ARG A 876 6.43 -3.61 -54.38
N ILE A 877 7.06 -4.23 -53.37
CA ILE A 877 6.92 -5.67 -53.20
C ILE A 877 5.47 -5.91 -52.77
N SER A 878 4.64 -6.22 -53.76
CA SER A 878 3.24 -6.56 -53.62
C SER A 878 3.06 -7.76 -52.67
N HIS A 879 2.21 -7.56 -51.66
CA HIS A 879 1.38 -8.58 -51.00
C HIS A 879 2.00 -9.79 -50.27
N LEU A 880 3.28 -10.13 -50.43
CA LEU A 880 3.87 -11.36 -49.87
C LEU A 880 4.32 -11.28 -48.40
N PHE A 881 4.50 -10.08 -47.84
CA PHE A 881 4.89 -9.89 -46.42
C PHE A 881 3.79 -9.31 -45.54
N ARG A 882 2.55 -9.20 -46.06
CA ARG A 882 1.44 -8.54 -45.34
C ARG A 882 0.67 -9.45 -44.36
N ILE A 883 1.11 -10.69 -44.19
CA ILE A 883 0.72 -11.58 -43.10
C ILE A 883 1.97 -12.39 -42.79
N SER A 884 2.66 -12.09 -41.70
CA SER A 884 3.88 -12.83 -41.39
C SER A 884 3.50 -14.30 -41.14
N ILE A 885 4.34 -15.24 -41.57
CA ILE A 885 4.17 -16.69 -41.29
C ILE A 885 3.91 -16.93 -39.78
N PHE A 886 4.43 -16.04 -38.94
CA PHE A 886 4.19 -15.99 -37.50
C PHE A 886 2.72 -15.64 -37.15
N GLU A 887 2.08 -14.69 -37.83
CA GLU A 887 0.65 -14.36 -37.64
C GLU A 887 -0.26 -15.52 -38.04
N ILE A 888 0.04 -16.23 -39.12
CA ILE A 888 -0.73 -17.41 -39.55
C ILE A 888 -0.53 -18.56 -38.56
N ARG A 889 0.70 -18.79 -38.08
CA ARG A 889 0.99 -19.86 -37.11
C ARG A 889 0.35 -19.59 -35.74
N ILE A 890 0.46 -18.37 -35.21
CA ILE A 890 -0.16 -18.00 -33.92
C ILE A 890 -1.67 -18.06 -33.99
N SER A 891 -2.29 -17.51 -35.05
CA SER A 891 -3.76 -17.57 -35.20
C SER A 891 -4.27 -19.01 -35.32
N ARG A 892 -3.57 -19.87 -36.08
CA ARG A 892 -3.89 -21.31 -36.13
C ARG A 892 -3.70 -22.02 -34.79
N ALA A 893 -2.65 -21.71 -34.04
CA ALA A 893 -2.37 -22.30 -32.73
C ALA A 893 -3.38 -21.86 -31.64
N ILE A 894 -3.91 -20.63 -31.74
CA ILE A 894 -4.87 -20.07 -30.77
C ILE A 894 -6.33 -20.44 -31.09
N ALA A 895 -6.67 -20.67 -32.36
CA ALA A 895 -8.04 -20.99 -32.78
C ALA A 895 -8.70 -22.17 -32.02
N PRO A 896 -8.00 -23.24 -31.59
CA PRO A 896 -8.57 -24.27 -30.72
C PRO A 896 -8.99 -23.73 -29.34
N VAL A 897 -8.19 -22.84 -28.73
CA VAL A 897 -8.47 -22.24 -27.43
C VAL A 897 -9.69 -21.33 -27.50
N GLU A 898 -9.78 -20.47 -28.52
CA GLU A 898 -10.95 -19.61 -28.72
C GLU A 898 -12.22 -20.41 -29.02
N ARG A 899 -12.12 -21.52 -29.77
CA ARG A 899 -13.24 -22.45 -29.99
C ARG A 899 -13.65 -23.16 -28.70
N PHE A 900 -12.70 -23.65 -27.91
CA PHE A 900 -12.95 -24.27 -26.62
C PHE A 900 -13.64 -23.29 -25.65
N TYR A 901 -13.10 -22.08 -25.54
CA TYR A 901 -13.68 -21.01 -24.73
C TYR A 901 -15.08 -20.66 -25.19
N SER A 902 -15.30 -20.47 -26.49
CA SER A 902 -16.64 -20.13 -27.03
C SER A 902 -17.66 -21.22 -26.72
N LYS A 903 -17.26 -22.50 -26.76
CA LYS A 903 -18.11 -23.65 -26.40
C LYS A 903 -18.45 -23.71 -24.91
N HIS A 904 -17.49 -23.39 -24.03
CA HIS A 904 -17.65 -23.52 -22.56
C HIS A 904 -17.77 -22.18 -21.83
N LYS A 905 -17.99 -21.08 -22.55
CA LYS A 905 -18.03 -19.71 -22.03
C LYS A 905 -18.86 -19.54 -20.76
N PRO A 906 -20.14 -19.96 -20.69
CA PRO A 906 -20.94 -19.77 -19.48
C PRO A 906 -20.37 -20.54 -18.29
N PHE A 907 -19.88 -21.76 -18.50
CA PHE A 907 -19.27 -22.57 -17.44
C PHE A 907 -17.99 -21.92 -16.89
N ILE A 908 -17.10 -21.45 -17.77
CA ILE A 908 -15.85 -20.77 -17.38
C ILE A 908 -16.16 -19.49 -16.59
N ILE A 909 -17.12 -18.67 -17.07
CA ILE A 909 -17.52 -17.45 -16.36
C ILE A 909 -18.09 -17.77 -14.98
N THR A 910 -18.93 -18.80 -14.86
CA THR A 910 -19.47 -19.23 -13.56
C THR A 910 -18.35 -19.65 -12.60
N ILE A 911 -17.36 -20.44 -13.06
CA ILE A 911 -16.21 -20.81 -12.23
C ILE A 911 -15.44 -19.57 -11.78
N VAL A 912 -15.13 -18.64 -12.70
CA VAL A 912 -14.41 -17.41 -12.36
C VAL A 912 -15.18 -16.60 -11.32
N LEU A 913 -16.50 -16.45 -11.48
CA LEU A 913 -17.34 -15.73 -10.52
C LEU A 913 -17.39 -16.42 -9.16
N LEU A 914 -17.45 -17.75 -9.12
CA LEU A 914 -17.40 -18.52 -7.86
C LEU A 914 -16.05 -18.36 -7.16
N LEU A 915 -14.94 -18.38 -7.89
CA LEU A 915 -13.60 -18.11 -7.35
C LEU A 915 -13.50 -16.68 -6.81
N CYS A 916 -13.99 -15.69 -7.56
CA CYS A 916 -14.04 -14.30 -7.10
C CYS A 916 -14.90 -14.14 -5.84
N ALA A 917 -16.07 -14.79 -5.77
CA ALA A 917 -16.91 -14.78 -4.59
C ALA A 917 -16.22 -15.45 -3.38
N GLY A 918 -15.52 -16.56 -3.62
CA GLY A 918 -14.69 -17.23 -2.61
C GLY A 918 -13.56 -16.35 -2.08
N LEU A 919 -12.85 -15.64 -2.96
CA LEU A 919 -11.80 -14.69 -2.57
C LEU A 919 -12.35 -13.50 -1.77
N ILE A 920 -13.50 -12.95 -2.18
CA ILE A 920 -14.15 -11.85 -1.44
C ILE A 920 -14.61 -12.33 -0.06
N ALA A 921 -15.33 -13.47 0.01
CA ALA A 921 -15.83 -14.01 1.26
C ALA A 921 -14.68 -14.41 2.20
N GLY A 922 -13.70 -15.14 1.68
CA GLY A 922 -12.50 -15.54 2.43
C GLY A 922 -11.72 -14.33 2.92
N GLY A 923 -11.50 -13.33 2.06
CA GLY A 923 -10.82 -12.09 2.42
C GLY A 923 -11.59 -11.31 3.49
N ALA A 924 -12.91 -11.14 3.34
CA ALA A 924 -13.74 -10.47 4.34
C ALA A 924 -13.71 -11.17 5.70
N ILE A 925 -13.61 -12.51 5.73
CA ILE A 925 -13.55 -13.31 6.96
C ILE A 925 -12.15 -13.29 7.58
N ASN A 926 -11.07 -13.36 6.80
CA ASN A 926 -9.72 -13.61 7.34
C ASN A 926 -8.85 -12.34 7.47
N ARG A 927 -9.05 -11.33 6.61
CA ARG A 927 -8.30 -10.07 6.63
C ARG A 927 -8.34 -9.44 8.03
N ASN A 928 -7.20 -9.11 8.63
CA ASN A 928 -7.13 -8.49 9.97
C ASN A 928 -7.89 -9.23 11.08
N ARG A 929 -7.90 -10.58 11.06
CA ARG A 929 -8.55 -11.38 12.12
C ARG A 929 -8.05 -11.01 13.52
N THR A 930 -6.73 -10.88 13.71
CA THR A 930 -6.09 -10.48 14.97
C THR A 930 -6.60 -9.13 15.47
N VAL A 931 -6.56 -8.10 14.62
CA VAL A 931 -7.02 -6.75 14.96
C VAL A 931 -8.51 -6.72 15.29
N ARG A 932 -9.35 -7.43 14.53
CA ARG A 932 -10.79 -7.52 14.82
C ARG A 932 -11.07 -8.23 16.13
N ALA A 933 -10.37 -9.32 16.40
CA ALA A 933 -10.52 -10.05 17.64
C ALA A 933 -10.17 -9.15 18.83
N TYR A 934 -9.06 -8.42 18.74
CA TYR A 934 -8.68 -7.43 19.74
C TYR A 934 -9.73 -6.33 19.90
N VAL A 935 -10.10 -5.62 18.83
CA VAL A 935 -11.07 -4.50 18.90
C VAL A 935 -12.43 -4.95 19.43
N ASN A 936 -12.95 -6.08 18.95
CA ASN A 936 -14.25 -6.58 19.39
C ASN A 936 -14.19 -7.11 20.83
N GLY A 937 -13.14 -7.86 21.18
CA GLY A 937 -12.92 -8.36 22.53
C GLY A 937 -12.76 -7.23 23.54
N HIS A 938 -11.96 -6.22 23.21
CA HIS A 938 -11.77 -5.02 24.01
C HIS A 938 -13.09 -4.25 24.23
N ARG A 939 -13.96 -4.16 23.22
CA ARG A 939 -15.28 -3.54 23.39
C ARG A 939 -16.16 -4.31 24.37
N PHE A 940 -16.16 -5.64 24.33
CA PHE A 940 -16.87 -6.44 25.33
C PHE A 940 -16.29 -6.25 26.73
N TYR A 941 -14.96 -6.24 26.85
CA TYR A 941 -14.26 -5.95 28.09
C TYR A 941 -14.64 -4.57 28.65
N GLN A 942 -14.56 -3.51 27.84
CA GLN A 942 -14.91 -2.15 28.28
C GLN A 942 -16.37 -2.04 28.72
N LYS A 943 -17.31 -2.62 27.95
CA LYS A 943 -18.73 -2.64 28.32
C LYS A 943 -18.98 -3.40 29.63
N ALA A 944 -18.22 -4.46 29.90
CA ALA A 944 -18.26 -5.19 31.16
C ALA A 944 -17.74 -4.33 32.32
N MET A 945 -16.62 -3.62 32.11
CA MET A 945 -16.07 -2.67 33.08
C MET A 945 -17.05 -1.55 33.42
N ASP A 946 -17.75 -1.00 32.43
CA ASP A 946 -18.76 0.05 32.63
C ASP A 946 -19.95 -0.45 33.48
N LEU A 947 -20.42 -1.69 33.22
CA LEU A 947 -21.49 -2.31 34.02
C LEU A 947 -21.03 -2.60 35.44
N LYS A 948 -19.80 -3.08 35.61
CA LYS A 948 -19.21 -3.30 36.94
C LYS A 948 -19.08 -2.00 37.72
N ALA A 949 -18.66 -0.91 37.09
CA ALA A 949 -18.62 0.42 37.70
C ALA A 949 -20.01 0.93 38.14
N GLN A 950 -21.08 0.46 37.50
CA GLN A 950 -22.48 0.74 37.89
C GLN A 950 -23.01 -0.23 38.96
N GLY A 951 -22.18 -1.13 39.50
CA GLY A 951 -22.59 -2.15 40.47
C GLY A 951 -23.36 -3.33 39.86
N ARG A 952 -23.38 -3.48 38.53
CA ARG A 952 -24.13 -4.52 37.80
C ARG A 952 -23.22 -5.71 37.42
N GLU A 953 -22.61 -6.34 38.42
CA GLU A 953 -21.59 -7.39 38.19
C GLU A 953 -22.12 -8.63 37.45
N GLU A 954 -23.33 -9.09 37.79
CA GLU A 954 -23.96 -10.23 37.10
C GLU A 954 -24.20 -9.97 35.60
N ALA A 955 -24.48 -8.71 35.22
CA ALA A 955 -24.63 -8.32 33.82
C ALA A 955 -23.27 -8.18 33.10
N ALA A 956 -22.18 -7.93 33.84
CA ALA A 956 -20.83 -7.78 33.30
C ALA A 956 -20.18 -9.14 32.98
N ARG A 957 -20.44 -10.16 33.80
CA ARG A 957 -19.87 -11.52 33.67
C ARG A 957 -19.96 -12.12 32.25
N PRO A 958 -21.12 -12.20 31.58
CA PRO A 958 -21.21 -12.78 30.23
C PRO A 958 -20.43 -11.98 29.18
N LEU A 959 -20.17 -10.69 29.42
CA LEU A 959 -19.37 -9.88 28.50
C LEU A 959 -17.88 -10.14 28.66
N PHE A 960 -17.38 -10.39 29.88
CA PHE A 960 -16.00 -10.87 30.08
C PHE A 960 -15.78 -12.24 29.43
N GLU A 961 -16.72 -13.18 29.60
CA GLU A 961 -16.67 -14.49 28.95
C GLU A 961 -16.65 -14.36 27.41
N LYS A 962 -17.45 -13.44 26.86
CA LYS A 962 -17.46 -13.15 25.42
C LYS A 962 -16.16 -12.50 24.95
N ALA A 963 -15.54 -11.65 25.76
CA ALA A 963 -14.24 -11.07 25.47
C ALA A 963 -13.17 -12.18 25.34
N ILE A 964 -13.14 -13.12 26.29
CA ILE A 964 -12.25 -14.29 26.28
C ILE A 964 -12.48 -15.13 25.03
N GLN A 965 -13.72 -15.54 24.75
CA GLN A 965 -14.06 -16.35 23.56
C GLN A 965 -13.68 -15.68 22.23
N THR A 966 -13.66 -14.33 22.20
CA THR A 966 -13.31 -13.57 21.01
C THR A 966 -11.80 -13.47 20.81
N MET A 967 -11.03 -13.35 21.90
CA MET A 967 -9.58 -13.06 21.85
C MET A 967 -8.69 -14.29 22.00
N SER A 968 -9.07 -15.31 22.79
CA SER A 968 -8.24 -16.51 23.01
C SER A 968 -7.87 -17.27 21.74
N PRO A 969 -8.73 -17.40 20.71
CA PRO A 969 -8.37 -18.13 19.49
C PRO A 969 -7.24 -17.49 18.68
N VAL A 970 -6.76 -16.30 19.05
CA VAL A 970 -5.65 -15.61 18.40
C VAL A 970 -4.29 -16.16 18.81
N PHE A 971 -4.18 -16.75 20.01
CA PHE A 971 -2.92 -17.18 20.61
C PHE A 971 -2.93 -18.61 21.20
N ASP A 972 -4.07 -19.31 21.15
CA ASP A 972 -4.26 -20.65 21.72
C ASP A 972 -4.79 -21.62 20.64
N PRO A 973 -4.09 -22.74 20.32
CA PRO A 973 -2.88 -23.27 20.97
C PRO A 973 -1.58 -22.54 20.60
N ALA A 974 -1.53 -21.86 19.46
CA ALA A 974 -0.36 -21.11 19.01
C ALA A 974 -0.77 -19.76 18.40
N ALA A 975 0.15 -18.80 18.40
CA ALA A 975 -0.07 -17.49 17.81
C ALA A 975 -0.35 -17.60 16.30
N ILE A 976 -1.40 -16.91 15.84
CA ILE A 976 -1.78 -16.90 14.41
C ILE A 976 -0.80 -16.06 13.58
N ASP A 977 -0.17 -15.02 14.17
CA ASP A 977 0.69 -14.08 13.44
C ASP A 977 1.65 -13.30 14.37
N ASP A 978 2.78 -12.83 13.84
CA ASP A 978 3.71 -11.92 14.53
C ASP A 978 3.17 -10.48 14.50
N HIS A 979 2.16 -10.21 15.35
CA HIS A 979 1.46 -8.93 15.42
C HIS A 979 1.21 -8.49 16.87
N GLN A 980 1.44 -7.22 17.21
CA GLN A 980 1.32 -6.71 18.59
C GLN A 980 -0.05 -7.00 19.25
N ASP A 981 -1.12 -6.99 18.46
CA ASP A 981 -2.47 -7.29 18.94
C ASP A 981 -2.65 -8.75 19.42
N VAL A 982 -1.72 -9.66 19.11
CA VAL A 982 -1.67 -10.98 19.76
C VAL A 982 -1.43 -10.79 21.26
N ILE A 983 -0.46 -9.96 21.64
CA ILE A 983 -0.18 -9.66 23.05
C ILE A 983 -1.34 -8.87 23.67
N HIS A 984 -1.94 -7.91 22.94
CA HIS A 984 -3.13 -7.24 23.46
C HIS A 984 -4.28 -8.23 23.73
N CYS A 985 -4.53 -9.18 22.82
CA CYS A 985 -5.51 -10.25 23.04
C CYS A 985 -5.17 -11.10 24.28
N MET A 986 -3.89 -11.42 24.52
CA MET A 986 -3.46 -12.13 25.74
C MET A 986 -3.73 -11.29 26.99
N LEU A 987 -3.33 -10.02 27.00
CA LEU A 987 -3.50 -9.09 28.12
C LEU A 987 -4.97 -8.91 28.51
N PHE A 988 -5.85 -8.65 27.53
CA PHE A 988 -7.27 -8.43 27.82
C PHE A 988 -8.05 -9.73 28.06
N THR A 989 -7.57 -10.87 27.58
CA THR A 989 -8.06 -12.20 28.02
C THR A 989 -7.72 -12.41 29.49
N ALA A 990 -6.47 -12.18 29.89
CA ALA A 990 -6.03 -12.30 31.29
C ALA A 990 -6.79 -11.32 32.22
N ALA A 991 -6.94 -10.06 31.81
CA ALA A 991 -7.70 -9.07 32.55
C ALA A 991 -9.20 -9.43 32.68
N SER A 992 -9.77 -10.14 31.69
CA SER A 992 -11.13 -10.67 31.77
C SER A 992 -11.23 -11.81 32.80
N HIS A 993 -10.24 -12.71 32.83
CA HIS A 993 -10.15 -13.75 33.87
C HIS A 993 -10.01 -13.18 35.28
N GLU A 994 -9.21 -12.12 35.47
CA GLU A 994 -9.13 -11.40 36.77
C GLU A 994 -10.51 -10.91 37.22
N ASN A 995 -11.27 -10.29 36.32
CA ASN A 995 -12.59 -9.75 36.64
C ASN A 995 -13.65 -10.83 36.89
N LEU A 996 -13.39 -12.08 36.47
CA LEU A 996 -14.19 -13.26 36.78
C LEU A 996 -13.71 -13.99 38.05
N GLY A 997 -12.68 -13.49 38.74
CA GLY A 997 -12.10 -14.12 39.93
C GLY A 997 -11.20 -15.33 39.63
N GLN A 998 -10.80 -15.52 38.37
CA GLN A 998 -9.98 -16.65 37.90
C GLN A 998 -8.50 -16.29 37.89
N TRP A 999 -7.96 -15.95 39.07
CA TRP A 999 -6.63 -15.37 39.25
C TRP A 999 -5.48 -16.25 38.73
N SER A 1000 -5.54 -17.56 38.97
CA SER A 1000 -4.51 -18.52 38.53
C SER A 1000 -4.38 -18.57 37.00
N THR A 1001 -5.52 -18.57 36.29
CA THR A 1001 -5.55 -18.54 34.82
C THR A 1001 -5.00 -17.21 34.29
N ALA A 1002 -5.38 -16.09 34.90
CA ALA A 1002 -4.86 -14.77 34.52
C ALA A 1002 -3.34 -14.68 34.71
N GLU A 1003 -2.83 -15.13 35.87
CA GLU A 1003 -1.40 -15.16 36.14
C GLU A 1003 -0.65 -16.02 35.12
N THR A 1004 -1.17 -17.20 34.77
CA THR A 1004 -0.57 -18.09 33.76
C THR A 1004 -0.43 -17.39 32.42
N LEU A 1005 -1.44 -16.65 31.99
CA LEU A 1005 -1.39 -15.88 30.74
C LEU A 1005 -0.38 -14.72 30.79
N TYR A 1006 -0.28 -14.00 31.91
CA TYR A 1006 0.74 -12.96 32.06
C TYR A 1006 2.16 -13.53 32.08
N ARG A 1007 2.37 -14.68 32.72
CA ARG A 1007 3.66 -15.39 32.69
C ARG A 1007 4.03 -15.81 31.28
N ARG A 1008 3.07 -16.34 30.53
CA ARG A 1008 3.26 -16.70 29.13
C ARG A 1008 3.75 -15.53 28.28
N ILE A 1009 3.23 -14.30 28.49
CA ILE A 1009 3.73 -13.10 27.78
C ILE A 1009 5.21 -12.84 28.10
N ILE A 1010 5.61 -12.98 29.36
CA ILE A 1010 7.00 -12.76 29.81
C ILE A 1010 7.93 -13.84 29.28
N GLU A 1011 7.45 -15.09 29.19
CA GLU A 1011 8.22 -16.25 28.73
C GLU A 1011 8.40 -16.26 27.22
N GLU A 1012 7.33 -16.00 26.45
CA GLU A 1012 7.35 -16.02 24.99
C GLU A 1012 7.87 -14.70 24.39
N TYR A 1013 7.64 -13.55 25.05
CA TYR A 1013 8.01 -12.23 24.53
C TYR A 1013 8.81 -11.39 25.54
N PRO A 1014 9.94 -11.92 26.09
CA PRO A 1014 10.70 -11.27 27.15
C PRO A 1014 11.32 -9.93 26.74
N PHE A 1015 11.55 -9.74 25.44
CA PHE A 1015 12.08 -8.50 24.85
C PHE A 1015 11.01 -7.42 24.63
N SER A 1016 9.72 -7.79 24.64
CA SER A 1016 8.65 -6.86 24.29
C SER A 1016 8.44 -5.79 25.37
N ARG A 1017 7.96 -4.62 24.96
CA ARG A 1017 7.56 -3.55 25.90
C ARG A 1017 6.37 -3.93 26.82
N TYR A 1018 5.62 -4.98 26.46
CA TYR A 1018 4.47 -5.45 27.23
C TYR A 1018 4.85 -6.28 28.45
N ALA A 1019 6.11 -6.72 28.56
CA ALA A 1019 6.59 -7.43 29.73
C ALA A 1019 6.44 -6.61 31.02
N GLY A 1020 6.64 -5.28 30.96
CA GLY A 1020 6.45 -4.38 32.11
C GLY A 1020 5.01 -4.39 32.62
N GLU A 1021 4.02 -4.36 31.72
CA GLU A 1021 2.61 -4.49 32.07
C GLU A 1021 2.31 -5.83 32.76
N ALA A 1022 2.76 -6.92 32.16
CA ALA A 1022 2.56 -8.27 32.70
C ALA A 1022 3.15 -8.41 34.11
N TYR A 1023 4.34 -7.86 34.37
CA TYR A 1023 4.94 -7.85 35.70
C TYR A 1023 4.10 -7.08 36.73
N VAL A 1024 3.59 -5.88 36.40
CA VAL A 1024 2.71 -5.13 37.30
C VAL A 1024 1.44 -5.92 37.61
N LYS A 1025 0.85 -6.57 36.61
CA LYS A 1025 -0.36 -7.37 36.77
C LYS A 1025 -0.13 -8.57 37.69
N ILE A 1026 0.96 -9.31 37.51
CA ILE A 1026 1.35 -10.42 38.41
C ILE A 1026 1.62 -9.91 39.82
N GLY A 1027 2.33 -8.78 39.96
CA GLY A 1027 2.60 -8.16 41.27
C GLY A 1027 1.32 -7.84 42.05
N ARG A 1028 0.32 -7.26 41.38
CA ARG A 1028 -1.01 -7.00 41.97
C ARG A 1028 -1.73 -8.28 42.41
N ILE A 1029 -1.67 -9.34 41.59
CA ILE A 1029 -2.23 -10.66 41.95
C ILE A 1029 -1.54 -11.19 43.21
N LYS A 1030 -0.20 -11.20 43.26
CA LYS A 1030 0.57 -11.68 44.42
C LYS A 1030 0.30 -10.89 45.69
N ARG A 1031 0.13 -9.57 45.56
CA ARG A 1031 -0.29 -8.74 46.68
C ARG A 1031 -1.67 -9.13 47.21
N ASN A 1032 -2.63 -9.35 46.31
CA ASN A 1032 -3.97 -9.80 46.69
C ASN A 1032 -3.97 -11.20 47.34
N GLU A 1033 -2.98 -12.05 47.01
CA GLU A 1033 -2.73 -13.34 47.68
C GLU A 1033 -2.02 -13.20 49.05
N GLY A 1034 -1.66 -11.99 49.48
CA GLY A 1034 -0.92 -11.74 50.72
C GLY A 1034 0.59 -11.94 50.61
N LYS A 1035 1.16 -12.07 49.40
CA LYS A 1035 2.58 -12.29 49.15
C LYS A 1035 3.31 -10.99 48.78
N ALA A 1036 3.44 -10.09 49.76
CA ALA A 1036 4.00 -8.74 49.56
C ALA A 1036 5.44 -8.75 49.00
N GLU A 1037 6.34 -9.55 49.57
CA GLU A 1037 7.74 -9.70 49.10
C GLU A 1037 7.83 -10.11 47.61
N GLU A 1038 7.01 -11.09 47.19
CA GLU A 1038 6.95 -11.50 45.79
C GLU A 1038 6.40 -10.39 44.89
N ALA A 1039 5.34 -9.70 45.34
CA ALA A 1039 4.75 -8.57 44.63
C ALA A 1039 5.75 -7.44 44.40
N ALA A 1040 6.46 -7.02 45.46
CA ALA A 1040 7.52 -6.03 45.38
C ALA A 1040 8.63 -6.44 44.40
N GLY A 1041 8.99 -7.73 44.38
CA GLY A 1041 9.92 -8.29 43.41
C GLY A 1041 9.47 -8.08 41.95
N TYR A 1042 8.19 -8.28 41.66
CA TYR A 1042 7.62 -8.04 40.32
C TYR A 1042 7.54 -6.55 39.97
N PHE A 1043 7.17 -5.67 40.90
CA PHE A 1043 7.16 -4.22 40.66
C PHE A 1043 8.56 -3.68 40.34
N ARG A 1044 9.58 -4.11 41.09
CA ARG A 1044 10.98 -3.75 40.79
C ARG A 1044 11.42 -4.24 39.41
N LYS A 1045 10.98 -5.45 38.99
CA LYS A 1045 11.24 -5.94 37.62
C LYS A 1045 10.57 -5.03 36.59
N ALA A 1046 9.29 -4.68 36.75
CA ALA A 1046 8.61 -3.79 35.81
C ALA A 1046 9.33 -2.44 35.64
N MET A 1047 9.79 -1.83 36.75
CA MET A 1047 10.54 -0.58 36.72
C MET A 1047 11.91 -0.70 36.04
N ARG A 1048 12.57 -1.86 36.16
CA ARG A 1048 13.88 -2.10 35.55
C ARG A 1048 13.76 -2.39 34.05
N GLU A 1049 12.78 -3.20 33.65
CA GLU A 1049 12.69 -3.69 32.28
C GLU A 1049 12.18 -2.62 31.30
N ASP A 1050 11.26 -1.73 31.70
CA ASP A 1050 10.82 -0.60 30.87
C ASP A 1050 10.62 0.67 31.74
N PRO A 1051 11.72 1.32 32.16
CA PRO A 1051 11.71 2.43 33.13
C PRO A 1051 10.84 3.62 32.70
N TRP A 1052 10.73 3.85 31.40
CA TRP A 1052 10.00 4.98 30.82
C TRP A 1052 8.56 4.61 30.41
N SER A 1053 8.05 3.45 30.85
CA SER A 1053 6.66 3.07 30.63
C SER A 1053 5.73 3.65 31.69
N LEU A 1054 4.46 3.81 31.31
CA LEU A 1054 3.38 4.08 32.26
C LEU A 1054 3.31 2.98 33.35
N TRP A 1055 3.66 1.75 33.00
CA TRP A 1055 3.65 0.60 33.91
C TRP A 1055 4.78 0.65 34.94
N ALA A 1056 5.97 1.17 34.59
CA ALA A 1056 7.02 1.43 35.58
C ALA A 1056 6.58 2.50 36.60
N LYS A 1057 5.87 3.54 36.16
CA LYS A 1057 5.27 4.52 37.08
C LYS A 1057 4.26 3.84 38.02
N TYR A 1058 3.34 3.04 37.48
CA TYR A 1058 2.39 2.29 38.30
C TYR A 1058 3.09 1.36 39.29
N ALA A 1059 4.11 0.61 38.86
CA ALA A 1059 4.91 -0.22 39.76
C ALA A 1059 5.53 0.58 40.91
N GLY A 1060 6.08 1.77 40.63
CA GLY A 1060 6.64 2.65 41.64
C GLY A 1060 5.58 3.18 42.62
N ASP A 1061 4.37 3.46 42.15
CA ASP A 1061 3.26 3.88 43.01
C ASP A 1061 2.75 2.71 43.88
N GLU A 1062 2.74 1.48 43.37
CA GLU A 1062 2.38 0.28 44.13
C GLU A 1062 3.42 -0.01 45.24
N LEU A 1063 4.71 0.18 44.98
CA LEU A 1063 5.78 0.02 45.98
C LEU A 1063 5.74 1.06 47.11
N LYS A 1064 5.15 2.24 46.87
CA LYS A 1064 4.98 3.28 47.90
C LYS A 1064 3.77 3.04 48.80
N GLN A 1065 2.89 2.11 48.42
CA GLN A 1065 1.71 1.73 49.20
C GLN A 1065 2.01 0.61 50.21
N GLU A 1066 3.17 -0.04 50.09
CA GLU A 1066 3.80 -0.84 51.14
C GLU A 1066 4.47 0.06 52.18
#